data_AF-A0A829M5F1-F1
#
_entry.id   AF-A0A829M5F1-F1
#
_cell.length_a   1.000
_cell.length_b   1.000
_cell.length_c   1.000
_cell.angle_alpha   90.00
_cell.angle_beta   90.00
_cell.angle_gamma   90.00
#
_symmetry.space_group_name_H-M   'P 1'
#
loop_
_entity.id
_entity.type
_entity.pdbx_description
1 polymer ?
#
loop_
_entity_poly.entity_id
_entity_poly.type
_entity_poly.pdbx_seq_one_letter_code
_entity_poly.pdbx_strand_id
1 'polypeptide(L)'
;MAIVDDLGQSGPAAPPEEDFGRQPPQDVAAEQSVLGGMLLSKDAIADVLEKLRPHDFYRPNHQSVYEAILDLYGRGEPADAVTVAAELDRRGQLRRVGGAPYLHTLISTVPTAANAGYYAGIVAEKALLRRLVEAGTRVVQYGYAGAEGADVAEVVDRAQAEVYDVTDRRMSEDYVALEELLQPTMDEIDAIASAGGISKGVPTGFTDLDEITNGLHPGQMIIVAARPGVGKALALDTPLPTPTGWTTMGQVRVGDELLDADGKPTRVVAATEVMTGRPCYEVEFSDGTVIVADEQHQWLTETRASRRSAQAAATGLNRTRNQRTFAQVRTTAELADTLRCATADRRLNHSVVNAKPIQLPVRDLLVGPYTLGAWLGDGTNASAQITCADPEIVMYIEAEGVEAHRSSSAKYRYQLVIPNAPVVERDCVVCGQSFVPKSSQVRTCGQSCGGRARFISEPVAAPSCARCGQASAGGQLCQLCHRSVGTLQARLRTIGVLGDKHIPTGYLRASESQRRALLAGLLDTDGTVTAGGSVQFSVTNARLAADVAELVVSLGYRCQTSTKRVRGRSESSSIAYTVTFACEDEVFALPRKALLHKERRAGKGTVRSGSRFVVDVRPIESVPVRCVEVDNDDHLYLASRSMVPTHNSTLGLDFMRSCSIKHQLPSVIFSLEMSKTEIVMRLLSAEAKIKLGDMRSGRMSDDDWTRLARRMSEISEAPLYIDDSPNLTMMEIRAKARRLNQKAGLKLVVVDYLQLMTSGKKHESRQQEVSEFSRNLKLLAKELEVPVIAISQLNRGPEQRTDKRPQVSDLRESGSLEQDADMVILLHRPDAFERDDPRGGEADLILGKHRNGPTATITVAHQLHLSRFTNMAR
;
A
#
# COMPACT_ATOMS: atom_id res chain seq x y z
N MET A 1 17.24 -11.85 -64.41
CA MET A 1 17.47 -10.78 -65.40
C MET A 1 16.09 -10.34 -65.87
N ALA A 2 15.87 -9.03 -66.09
CA ALA A 2 14.56 -8.35 -65.90
C ALA A 2 14.19 -8.24 -64.39
N ILE A 3 13.80 -7.12 -63.74
CA ILE A 3 13.41 -5.73 -64.14
C ILE A 3 12.00 -5.66 -64.77
N VAL A 4 11.01 -4.81 -64.38
CA VAL A 4 10.64 -3.98 -63.18
C VAL A 4 9.12 -3.65 -63.33
N ASP A 5 8.52 -2.85 -62.43
CA ASP A 5 7.12 -2.35 -62.35
C ASP A 5 6.23 -3.16 -61.37
N ASP A 6 5.77 -2.70 -60.20
CA ASP A 6 5.61 -1.37 -59.54
C ASP A 6 4.25 -0.66 -59.72
N LEU A 7 3.84 0.07 -58.67
CA LEU A 7 2.68 0.97 -58.52
C LEU A 7 1.27 0.40 -58.80
N GLY A 8 0.75 -0.37 -57.85
CA GLY A 8 -0.70 -0.58 -57.72
C GLY A 8 -1.42 0.69 -57.24
N GLN A 9 -2.16 1.36 -58.13
CA GLN A 9 -2.97 2.54 -57.77
C GLN A 9 -4.28 2.15 -57.07
N SER A 10 -4.54 2.73 -55.90
CA SER A 10 -5.81 2.59 -55.19
C SER A 10 -6.90 3.48 -55.80
N GLY A 11 -7.81 2.91 -56.57
CA GLY A 11 -9.07 3.55 -56.90
C GLY A 11 -9.91 3.80 -55.63
N PRO A 12 -10.74 4.86 -55.57
CA PRO A 12 -11.54 5.15 -54.39
C PRO A 12 -12.56 4.04 -54.14
N ALA A 13 -12.56 3.48 -52.93
CA ALA A 13 -13.57 2.52 -52.51
C ALA A 13 -14.96 3.18 -52.51
N ALA A 14 -15.98 2.43 -52.92
CA ALA A 14 -17.36 2.81 -52.69
C ALA A 14 -17.62 2.93 -51.17
N PRO A 15 -18.51 3.85 -50.72
CA PRO A 15 -18.91 3.88 -49.32
C PRO A 15 -19.52 2.53 -48.93
N PRO A 16 -19.26 2.02 -47.70
CA PRO A 16 -19.76 0.72 -47.28
C PRO A 16 -21.29 0.72 -47.21
N GLU A 17 -21.91 -0.30 -47.79
CA GLU A 17 -23.35 -0.56 -47.64
C GLU A 17 -23.68 -0.95 -46.20
N GLU A 18 -24.86 -0.57 -45.71
CA GLU A 18 -25.29 -0.83 -44.33
C GLU A 18 -25.67 -2.31 -44.14
N ASP A 19 -24.80 -3.09 -43.49
CA ASP A 19 -24.90 -4.56 -43.31
C ASP A 19 -26.00 -5.00 -42.31
N PHE A 20 -27.25 -4.73 -42.65
CA PHE A 20 -28.45 -5.30 -42.02
C PHE A 20 -28.72 -6.74 -42.52
N GLY A 21 -27.72 -7.63 -42.49
CA GLY A 21 -27.78 -8.94 -43.16
C GLY A 21 -27.44 -10.20 -42.34
N ARG A 22 -26.84 -10.09 -41.14
CA ARG A 22 -26.21 -11.25 -40.47
C ARG A 22 -27.18 -12.08 -39.61
N GLN A 23 -27.65 -13.20 -40.17
CA GLN A 23 -28.38 -14.22 -39.42
C GLN A 23 -27.46 -14.91 -38.37
N PRO A 24 -27.92 -15.16 -37.13
CA PRO A 24 -27.10 -15.84 -36.12
C PRO A 24 -26.71 -17.27 -36.52
N PRO A 25 -25.56 -17.79 -36.03
CA PRO A 25 -25.13 -19.16 -36.29
C PRO A 25 -26.18 -20.22 -35.88
N GLN A 26 -26.55 -21.05 -36.85
CA GLN A 26 -27.59 -22.07 -36.79
C GLN A 26 -27.26 -23.21 -37.77
N ASP A 27 -27.81 -24.40 -37.55
CA ASP A 27 -27.96 -25.42 -38.60
C ASP A 27 -29.28 -26.17 -38.37
N VAL A 28 -30.33 -25.75 -39.09
CA VAL A 28 -31.68 -26.29 -38.92
C VAL A 28 -31.76 -27.74 -39.39
N ALA A 29 -30.95 -28.16 -40.38
CA ALA A 29 -30.94 -29.53 -40.88
C ALA A 29 -30.26 -30.47 -39.88
N ALA A 30 -29.17 -30.03 -39.23
CA ALA A 30 -28.57 -30.75 -38.12
C ALA A 30 -29.54 -30.85 -36.92
N GLU A 31 -30.22 -29.77 -36.54
CA GLU A 31 -31.24 -29.80 -35.47
C GLU A 31 -32.36 -30.81 -35.74
N GLN A 32 -32.89 -30.84 -36.97
CA GLN A 32 -33.91 -31.82 -37.37
C GLN A 32 -33.36 -33.26 -37.37
N SER A 33 -32.11 -33.44 -37.78
CA SER A 33 -31.42 -34.74 -37.80
C SER A 33 -31.13 -35.28 -36.39
N VAL A 34 -30.86 -34.40 -35.42
CA VAL A 34 -30.76 -34.76 -34.01
C VAL A 34 -32.11 -35.25 -33.48
N LEU A 35 -33.16 -34.43 -33.58
CA LEU A 35 -34.46 -34.76 -33.00
C LEU A 35 -35.09 -36.00 -33.63
N GLY A 36 -35.01 -36.16 -34.95
CA GLY A 36 -35.50 -37.37 -35.61
C GLY A 36 -34.69 -38.62 -35.26
N GLY A 37 -33.41 -38.49 -34.94
CA GLY A 37 -32.57 -39.59 -34.48
C GLY A 37 -32.93 -40.05 -33.07
N MET A 38 -33.17 -39.09 -32.17
CA MET A 38 -33.69 -39.33 -30.82
C MET A 38 -35.08 -40.01 -30.85
N LEU A 39 -35.97 -39.58 -31.76
CA LEU A 39 -37.28 -40.20 -31.99
C LEU A 39 -37.21 -41.62 -32.63
N LEU A 40 -36.03 -42.06 -33.07
CA LEU A 40 -35.80 -43.36 -33.72
C LEU A 40 -35.04 -44.38 -32.84
N SER A 41 -34.21 -43.93 -31.89
CA SER A 41 -33.48 -44.83 -31.00
C SER A 41 -33.28 -44.23 -29.61
N LYS A 42 -33.45 -45.06 -28.57
CA LYS A 42 -33.13 -44.70 -27.18
C LYS A 42 -31.64 -44.36 -27.01
N ASP A 43 -30.75 -45.07 -27.69
CA ASP A 43 -29.30 -44.89 -27.57
C ASP A 43 -28.88 -43.51 -28.14
N ALA A 44 -29.56 -43.08 -29.20
CA ALA A 44 -29.39 -41.75 -29.79
C ALA A 44 -29.88 -40.61 -28.86
N ILE A 45 -30.68 -40.89 -27.83
CA ILE A 45 -31.02 -39.90 -26.79
C ILE A 45 -29.82 -39.68 -25.85
N ALA A 46 -29.13 -40.75 -25.45
CA ALA A 46 -27.95 -40.66 -24.60
C ALA A 46 -26.79 -39.94 -25.30
N ASP A 47 -26.45 -40.34 -26.53
CA ASP A 47 -25.40 -39.73 -27.38
C ASP A 47 -25.54 -38.21 -27.59
N VAL A 48 -26.78 -37.70 -27.46
CA VAL A 48 -27.13 -36.29 -27.65
C VAL A 48 -27.22 -35.55 -26.32
N LEU A 49 -27.72 -36.20 -25.24
CA LEU A 49 -27.82 -35.63 -23.89
C LEU A 49 -26.45 -35.24 -23.31
N GLU A 50 -25.39 -35.98 -23.65
CA GLU A 50 -24.00 -35.61 -23.31
C GLU A 50 -23.55 -34.28 -23.94
N LYS A 51 -24.16 -33.85 -25.06
CA LYS A 51 -23.60 -32.85 -25.98
C LYS A 51 -24.43 -31.58 -26.14
N LEU A 52 -25.73 -31.63 -25.81
CA LEU A 52 -26.67 -30.51 -25.96
C LEU A 52 -27.46 -30.23 -24.68
N ARG A 53 -27.95 -28.99 -24.58
CA ARG A 53 -29.02 -28.56 -23.67
C ARG A 53 -30.16 -27.94 -24.48
N PRO A 54 -31.39 -27.79 -23.94
CA PRO A 54 -32.53 -27.26 -24.71
C PRO A 54 -32.23 -25.95 -25.44
N HIS A 55 -31.53 -25.01 -24.80
CA HIS A 55 -31.22 -23.69 -25.38
C HIS A 55 -30.13 -23.70 -26.48
N ASP A 56 -29.46 -24.83 -26.75
CA ASP A 56 -28.50 -24.92 -27.85
C ASP A 56 -29.19 -24.99 -29.23
N PHE A 57 -30.44 -25.45 -29.32
CA PHE A 57 -31.23 -25.39 -30.55
C PHE A 57 -31.65 -23.95 -30.87
N TYR A 58 -31.47 -23.50 -32.12
CA TYR A 58 -31.85 -22.15 -32.57
C TYR A 58 -33.37 -21.98 -32.66
N ARG A 59 -34.12 -23.03 -33.06
CA ARG A 59 -35.59 -22.95 -33.18
C ARG A 59 -36.27 -23.26 -31.84
N PRO A 60 -37.08 -22.35 -31.25
CA PRO A 60 -37.85 -22.64 -30.04
C PRO A 60 -38.74 -23.90 -30.15
N ASN A 61 -39.29 -24.17 -31.34
CA ASN A 61 -40.03 -25.41 -31.62
C ASN A 61 -39.18 -26.67 -31.41
N HIS A 62 -37.89 -26.63 -31.72
CA HIS A 62 -36.96 -27.75 -31.50
C HIS A 62 -36.60 -27.88 -30.03
N GLN A 63 -36.46 -26.76 -29.29
CA GLN A 63 -36.26 -26.75 -27.84
C GLN A 63 -37.39 -27.52 -27.13
N SER A 64 -38.66 -27.19 -27.43
CA SER A 64 -39.81 -27.88 -26.82
C SER A 64 -39.93 -29.36 -27.20
N VAL A 65 -39.53 -29.76 -28.42
CA VAL A 65 -39.49 -31.19 -28.80
C VAL A 65 -38.38 -31.92 -28.02
N TYR A 66 -37.20 -31.31 -27.88
CA TYR A 66 -36.09 -31.85 -27.10
C TYR A 66 -36.47 -32.03 -25.62
N GLU A 67 -37.07 -31.01 -25.00
CA GLU A 67 -37.61 -31.05 -23.63
C GLU A 67 -38.62 -32.20 -23.45
N ALA A 68 -39.58 -32.34 -24.37
CA ALA A 68 -40.57 -33.42 -24.30
C ALA A 68 -39.96 -34.82 -24.46
N ILE A 69 -38.89 -34.97 -25.28
CA ILE A 69 -38.13 -36.22 -25.40
C ILE A 69 -37.37 -36.54 -24.11
N LEU A 70 -36.66 -35.56 -23.53
CA LEU A 70 -35.91 -35.75 -22.29
C LEU A 70 -36.82 -36.07 -21.10
N ASP A 71 -37.96 -35.40 -20.97
CA ASP A 71 -38.90 -35.65 -19.88
C ASP A 71 -39.57 -37.03 -19.98
N LEU A 72 -39.79 -37.57 -21.18
CA LEU A 72 -40.24 -38.96 -21.35
C LEU A 72 -39.12 -39.94 -20.99
N TYR A 73 -37.91 -39.71 -21.52
CA TYR A 73 -36.72 -40.53 -21.25
C TYR A 73 -36.39 -40.62 -19.75
N GLY A 74 -36.43 -39.49 -19.03
CA GLY A 74 -36.21 -39.41 -17.58
C GLY A 74 -37.30 -40.08 -16.72
N ARG A 75 -38.52 -40.24 -17.27
CA ARG A 75 -39.58 -41.09 -16.67
C ARG A 75 -39.45 -42.57 -17.03
N GLY A 76 -38.51 -42.93 -17.90
CA GLY A 76 -38.40 -44.27 -18.48
C GLY A 76 -39.47 -44.59 -19.52
N GLU A 77 -40.28 -43.61 -19.93
CA GLU A 77 -41.25 -43.74 -21.02
C GLU A 77 -40.49 -43.75 -22.38
N PRO A 78 -40.91 -44.55 -23.38
CA PRO A 78 -40.34 -44.47 -24.72
C PRO A 78 -40.66 -43.10 -25.33
N ALA A 79 -39.68 -42.48 -25.99
CA ALA A 79 -39.81 -41.15 -26.60
C ALA A 79 -39.90 -41.25 -28.14
N ASP A 80 -41.03 -41.75 -28.62
CA ASP A 80 -41.38 -41.85 -30.05
C ASP A 80 -42.30 -40.70 -30.52
N ALA A 81 -42.62 -40.63 -31.81
CA ALA A 81 -43.47 -39.57 -32.35
C ALA A 81 -44.93 -39.56 -31.81
N VAL A 82 -45.42 -40.64 -31.20
CA VAL A 82 -46.79 -40.72 -30.66
C VAL A 82 -46.82 -40.23 -29.21
N THR A 83 -45.89 -40.75 -28.40
CA THR A 83 -45.66 -40.36 -27.00
C THR A 83 -45.23 -38.91 -26.86
N VAL A 84 -44.27 -38.45 -27.70
CA VAL A 84 -43.84 -37.04 -27.75
C VAL A 84 -44.97 -36.14 -28.23
N ALA A 85 -45.82 -36.57 -29.17
CA ALA A 85 -47.02 -35.81 -29.53
C ALA A 85 -47.99 -35.67 -28.36
N ALA A 86 -48.25 -36.75 -27.61
CA ALA A 86 -49.14 -36.75 -26.45
C ALA A 86 -48.57 -35.94 -25.26
N GLU A 87 -47.25 -35.88 -25.10
CA GLU A 87 -46.59 -35.00 -24.12
C GLU A 87 -46.67 -33.52 -24.55
N LEU A 88 -46.40 -33.20 -25.82
CA LEU A 88 -46.53 -31.84 -26.35
C LEU A 88 -47.97 -31.33 -26.36
N ASP A 89 -48.98 -32.20 -26.51
CA ASP A 89 -50.39 -31.80 -26.44
C ASP A 89 -50.83 -31.57 -24.99
N ARG A 90 -50.39 -32.42 -24.04
CA ARG A 90 -50.52 -32.18 -22.59
C ARG A 90 -49.95 -30.83 -22.16
N ARG A 91 -48.85 -30.38 -22.80
CA ARG A 91 -48.23 -29.05 -22.58
C ARG A 91 -48.89 -27.91 -23.36
N GLY A 92 -49.87 -28.17 -24.24
CA GLY A 92 -50.47 -27.19 -25.14
C GLY A 92 -49.50 -26.65 -26.22
N GLN A 93 -48.35 -27.30 -26.41
CA GLN A 93 -47.27 -26.89 -27.31
C GLN A 93 -47.33 -27.55 -28.69
N LEU A 94 -48.00 -28.69 -28.84
CA LEU A 94 -48.04 -29.49 -30.09
C LEU A 94 -48.39 -28.66 -31.34
N ARG A 95 -49.38 -27.75 -31.22
CA ARG A 95 -49.78 -26.85 -32.32
C ARG A 95 -48.73 -25.80 -32.69
N ARG A 96 -47.88 -25.38 -31.74
CA ARG A 96 -46.78 -24.43 -31.99
C ARG A 96 -45.62 -25.11 -32.72
N VAL A 97 -45.29 -26.34 -32.30
CA VAL A 97 -44.22 -27.17 -32.88
C VAL A 97 -44.46 -27.46 -34.37
N GLY A 98 -45.71 -27.73 -34.75
CA GLY A 98 -46.11 -28.08 -36.13
C GLY A 98 -47.13 -29.23 -36.22
N GLY A 99 -47.64 -29.72 -35.08
CA GLY A 99 -48.52 -30.88 -35.02
C GLY A 99 -47.78 -32.22 -35.11
N ALA A 100 -48.48 -33.33 -34.86
CA ALA A 100 -47.92 -34.68 -34.96
C ALA A 100 -47.27 -35.01 -36.33
N PRO A 101 -47.77 -34.52 -37.49
CA PRO A 101 -47.10 -34.72 -38.78
C PRO A 101 -45.66 -34.17 -38.82
N TYR A 102 -45.35 -33.13 -38.03
CA TYR A 102 -43.99 -32.59 -37.97
C TYR A 102 -43.01 -33.57 -37.32
N LEU A 103 -43.41 -34.32 -36.29
CA LEU A 103 -42.55 -35.32 -35.64
C LEU A 103 -42.22 -36.49 -36.59
N HIS A 104 -43.19 -36.92 -37.41
CA HIS A 104 -42.92 -37.88 -38.48
C HIS A 104 -42.01 -37.29 -39.58
N THR A 105 -42.08 -35.98 -39.83
CA THR A 105 -41.17 -35.28 -40.76
C THR A 105 -39.74 -35.26 -40.23
N LEU A 106 -39.54 -35.01 -38.92
CA LEU A 106 -38.23 -35.11 -38.26
C LEU A 106 -37.64 -36.51 -38.44
N ILE A 107 -38.40 -37.56 -38.11
CA ILE A 107 -37.99 -38.97 -38.33
C ILE A 107 -37.58 -39.20 -39.80
N SER A 108 -38.39 -38.72 -40.75
CA SER A 108 -38.15 -38.90 -42.19
C SER A 108 -36.95 -38.11 -42.74
N THR A 109 -36.42 -37.17 -41.96
CA THR A 109 -35.26 -36.34 -42.33
C THR A 109 -33.94 -37.04 -42.04
N VAL A 110 -33.91 -38.07 -41.17
CA VAL A 110 -32.67 -38.63 -40.63
C VAL A 110 -32.22 -39.87 -41.42
N PRO A 111 -31.01 -39.88 -42.02
CA PRO A 111 -30.54 -41.05 -42.77
C PRO A 111 -30.24 -42.27 -41.89
N THR A 112 -29.90 -42.07 -40.61
CA THR A 112 -29.60 -43.14 -39.65
C THR A 112 -29.51 -42.58 -38.23
N ALA A 113 -30.19 -43.21 -37.25
CA ALA A 113 -30.19 -42.74 -35.86
C ALA A 113 -28.79 -42.71 -35.21
N ALA A 114 -27.90 -43.64 -35.59
CA ALA A 114 -26.51 -43.71 -35.11
C ALA A 114 -25.65 -42.47 -35.43
N ASN A 115 -26.10 -41.58 -36.34
CA ASN A 115 -25.42 -40.33 -36.65
C ASN A 115 -25.91 -39.14 -35.79
N ALA A 116 -26.90 -39.32 -34.92
CA ALA A 116 -27.44 -38.24 -34.08
C ALA A 116 -26.35 -37.57 -33.21
N GLY A 117 -25.45 -38.38 -32.63
CA GLY A 117 -24.31 -37.89 -31.85
C GLY A 117 -23.26 -37.10 -32.64
N TYR A 118 -23.27 -37.15 -33.98
CA TYR A 118 -22.45 -36.30 -34.86
C TYR A 118 -23.18 -34.99 -35.19
N TYR A 119 -24.46 -35.05 -35.58
CA TYR A 119 -25.27 -33.84 -35.81
C TYR A 119 -25.39 -32.97 -34.56
N ALA A 120 -25.44 -33.59 -33.37
CA ALA A 120 -25.40 -32.87 -32.09
C ALA A 120 -24.11 -32.07 -31.90
N GLY A 121 -22.97 -32.56 -32.41
CA GLY A 121 -21.72 -31.79 -32.43
C GLY A 121 -21.82 -30.53 -33.28
N ILE A 122 -22.48 -30.60 -34.44
CA ILE A 122 -22.73 -29.44 -35.32
C ILE A 122 -23.65 -28.43 -34.62
N VAL A 123 -24.76 -28.87 -34.03
CA VAL A 123 -25.66 -27.98 -33.27
C VAL A 123 -24.93 -27.31 -32.10
N ALA A 124 -24.12 -28.07 -31.34
CA ALA A 124 -23.33 -27.55 -30.23
C ALA A 124 -22.26 -26.53 -30.68
N GLU A 125 -21.67 -26.70 -31.87
CA GLU A 125 -20.75 -25.72 -32.47
C GLU A 125 -21.49 -24.42 -32.83
N LYS A 126 -22.64 -24.51 -33.50
CA LYS A 126 -23.42 -23.31 -33.88
C LYS A 126 -23.98 -22.59 -32.65
N ALA A 127 -24.37 -23.32 -31.60
CA ALA A 127 -24.79 -22.75 -30.33
C ALA A 127 -23.65 -21.99 -29.60
N LEU A 128 -22.42 -22.50 -29.67
CA LEU A 128 -21.24 -21.80 -29.13
C LEU A 128 -20.95 -20.51 -29.90
N LEU A 129 -20.97 -20.58 -31.24
CA LEU A 129 -20.77 -19.40 -32.10
C LEU A 129 -21.87 -18.35 -31.91
N ARG A 130 -23.12 -18.79 -31.67
CA ARG A 130 -24.24 -17.90 -31.35
C ARG A 130 -24.06 -17.21 -29.99
N ARG A 131 -23.70 -17.96 -28.94
CA ARG A 131 -23.36 -17.38 -27.62
C ARG A 131 -22.21 -16.37 -27.70
N LEU A 132 -21.19 -16.62 -28.52
CA LEU A 132 -20.09 -15.67 -28.75
C LEU A 132 -20.56 -14.36 -29.39
N VAL A 133 -21.50 -14.42 -30.35
CA VAL A 133 -22.12 -13.22 -30.95
C VAL A 133 -22.98 -12.46 -29.94
N GLU A 134 -23.73 -13.17 -29.10
CA GLU A 134 -24.53 -12.55 -28.02
C GLU A 134 -23.64 -11.84 -26.99
N ALA A 135 -22.60 -12.51 -26.46
CA ALA A 135 -21.66 -11.92 -25.52
C ALA A 135 -20.91 -10.72 -26.13
N GLY A 136 -20.44 -10.83 -27.38
CA GLY A 136 -19.83 -9.70 -28.10
C GLY A 136 -20.78 -8.51 -28.23
N THR A 137 -22.08 -8.76 -28.44
CA THR A 137 -23.10 -7.71 -28.49
C THR A 137 -23.29 -7.04 -27.11
N ARG A 138 -23.29 -7.81 -26.01
CA ARG A 138 -23.35 -7.25 -24.64
C ARG A 138 -22.10 -6.43 -24.30
N VAL A 139 -20.90 -6.89 -24.67
CA VAL A 139 -19.65 -6.15 -24.49
C VAL A 139 -19.69 -4.79 -25.21
N VAL A 140 -20.24 -4.74 -26.44
CA VAL A 140 -20.46 -3.47 -27.15
C VAL A 140 -21.45 -2.58 -26.41
N GLN A 141 -22.56 -3.13 -25.89
CA GLN A 141 -23.53 -2.37 -25.08
C GLN A 141 -22.90 -1.81 -23.79
N TYR A 142 -22.05 -2.58 -23.10
CA TYR A 142 -21.31 -2.13 -21.92
C TYR A 142 -20.35 -0.99 -22.25
N GLY A 143 -19.68 -1.04 -23.42
CA GLY A 143 -18.82 0.04 -23.90
C GLY A 143 -19.55 1.36 -24.10
N TYR A 144 -20.79 1.32 -24.61
CA TYR A 144 -21.65 2.52 -24.71
C TYR A 144 -22.20 2.98 -23.35
N ALA A 145 -22.69 2.06 -22.51
CA ALA A 145 -23.20 2.39 -21.18
C ALA A 145 -22.12 2.97 -20.25
N GLY A 146 -20.87 2.54 -20.40
CA GLY A 146 -19.72 3.09 -19.67
C GLY A 146 -19.48 4.58 -19.94
N ALA A 147 -19.84 5.08 -21.12
CA ALA A 147 -19.72 6.50 -21.46
C ALA A 147 -20.67 7.41 -20.67
N GLU A 148 -21.71 6.86 -20.02
CA GLU A 148 -22.66 7.60 -19.19
C GLU A 148 -22.25 7.69 -17.70
N GLY A 149 -21.03 7.26 -17.35
CA GLY A 149 -20.40 7.54 -16.05
C GLY A 149 -20.26 6.36 -15.10
N ALA A 150 -20.31 5.11 -15.59
CA ALA A 150 -19.88 3.95 -14.82
C ALA A 150 -18.34 3.89 -14.66
N ASP A 151 -17.84 3.12 -13.70
CA ASP A 151 -16.39 2.90 -13.57
C ASP A 151 -15.89 2.06 -14.75
N VAL A 152 -14.84 2.54 -15.42
CA VAL A 152 -14.20 1.86 -16.56
C VAL A 152 -13.62 0.50 -16.12
N ALA A 153 -13.16 0.37 -14.87
CA ALA A 153 -12.72 -0.92 -14.33
C ALA A 153 -13.88 -1.93 -14.24
N GLU A 154 -15.03 -1.52 -13.71
CA GLU A 154 -16.21 -2.38 -13.61
C GLU A 154 -16.77 -2.76 -14.99
N VAL A 155 -16.77 -1.83 -15.95
CA VAL A 155 -17.15 -2.10 -17.36
C VAL A 155 -16.23 -3.13 -18.00
N VAL A 156 -14.92 -3.05 -17.75
CA VAL A 156 -13.93 -4.02 -18.26
C VAL A 156 -14.08 -5.39 -17.58
N ASP A 157 -14.30 -5.44 -16.26
CA ASP A 157 -14.49 -6.70 -15.53
C ASP A 157 -15.77 -7.43 -15.97
N ARG A 158 -16.88 -6.71 -16.12
CA ARG A 158 -18.15 -7.26 -16.67
C ARG A 158 -17.97 -7.78 -18.09
N ALA A 159 -17.22 -7.06 -18.93
CA ALA A 159 -16.90 -7.50 -20.29
C ALA A 159 -15.99 -8.75 -20.33
N GLN A 160 -15.06 -8.89 -19.38
CA GLN A 160 -14.24 -10.10 -19.23
C GLN A 160 -15.07 -11.31 -18.78
N ALA A 161 -16.04 -11.11 -17.87
CA ALA A 161 -16.94 -12.17 -17.42
C ALA A 161 -17.83 -12.70 -18.56
N GLU A 162 -18.53 -11.82 -19.29
CA GLU A 162 -19.39 -12.21 -20.43
C GLU A 162 -18.63 -13.00 -21.52
N VAL A 163 -17.37 -12.65 -21.80
CA VAL A 163 -16.54 -13.40 -22.76
C VAL A 163 -16.04 -14.73 -22.18
N TYR A 164 -15.84 -14.82 -20.86
CA TYR A 164 -15.43 -16.06 -20.20
C TYR A 164 -16.57 -17.08 -20.14
N ASP A 165 -17.80 -16.66 -19.83
CA ASP A 165 -18.99 -17.50 -19.69
C ASP A 165 -19.41 -18.18 -21.01
N VAL A 166 -18.93 -17.68 -22.17
CA VAL A 166 -19.06 -18.37 -23.46
C VAL A 166 -18.19 -19.64 -23.51
N THR A 167 -17.06 -19.67 -22.80
CA THR A 167 -16.08 -20.76 -22.85
C THR A 167 -16.29 -21.81 -21.76
N ASP A 168 -16.93 -21.48 -20.64
CA ASP A 168 -17.22 -22.46 -19.59
C ASP A 168 -18.45 -23.34 -19.95
N ARG A 169 -18.19 -24.64 -20.10
CA ARG A 169 -19.20 -25.66 -20.45
C ARG A 169 -19.49 -26.64 -19.30
N ARG A 170 -19.01 -26.39 -18.07
CA ARG A 170 -18.98 -27.38 -16.98
C ARG A 170 -19.69 -26.97 -15.68
N MET A 171 -20.83 -26.29 -15.78
CA MET A 171 -21.71 -26.01 -14.63
C MET A 171 -23.18 -26.43 -14.86
N SER A 172 -23.40 -27.74 -14.93
CA SER A 172 -24.66 -28.44 -14.67
C SER A 172 -24.30 -29.93 -14.46
N GLU A 173 -24.71 -30.65 -13.42
CA GLU A 173 -25.87 -30.49 -12.54
C GLU A 173 -25.50 -30.63 -11.04
N ASP A 174 -26.23 -29.98 -10.13
CA ASP A 174 -25.90 -29.87 -8.68
C ASP A 174 -26.19 -31.12 -7.82
N TYR A 175 -26.62 -32.24 -8.42
CA TYR A 175 -27.03 -33.44 -7.68
C TYR A 175 -26.45 -34.71 -8.33
N VAL A 176 -25.35 -35.22 -7.76
CA VAL A 176 -24.76 -36.53 -8.11
C VAL A 176 -25.40 -37.61 -7.23
N ALA A 177 -25.71 -38.78 -7.78
CA ALA A 177 -26.24 -39.88 -6.97
C ALA A 177 -25.17 -40.44 -6.03
N LEU A 178 -25.56 -40.87 -4.81
CA LEU A 178 -24.59 -41.43 -3.85
C LEU A 178 -23.85 -42.64 -4.44
N GLU A 179 -24.51 -43.45 -5.26
CA GLU A 179 -23.93 -44.60 -5.96
C GLU A 179 -22.80 -44.20 -6.93
N GLU A 180 -22.96 -43.07 -7.64
CA GLU A 180 -21.94 -42.51 -8.54
C GLU A 180 -20.75 -41.90 -7.77
N LEU A 181 -20.97 -41.43 -6.55
CA LEU A 181 -19.91 -40.97 -5.64
C LEU A 181 -19.19 -42.12 -4.92
N LEU A 182 -19.86 -43.26 -4.71
CA LEU A 182 -19.29 -44.40 -3.99
C LEU A 182 -18.07 -44.99 -4.71
N GLN A 183 -18.14 -45.22 -6.04
CA GLN A 183 -16.99 -45.84 -6.74
C GLN A 183 -15.74 -44.96 -6.71
N PRO A 184 -15.76 -43.65 -7.07
CA PRO A 184 -14.60 -42.78 -6.93
C PRO A 184 -14.09 -42.66 -5.49
N THR A 185 -14.99 -42.67 -4.49
CA THR A 185 -14.58 -42.65 -3.07
C THR A 185 -13.87 -43.95 -2.67
N MET A 186 -14.31 -45.11 -3.19
CA MET A 186 -13.63 -46.39 -2.95
C MET A 186 -12.30 -46.45 -3.71
N ASP A 187 -12.22 -45.94 -4.94
CA ASP A 187 -10.97 -45.85 -5.71
C ASP A 187 -9.94 -44.94 -4.99
N GLU A 188 -10.39 -43.83 -4.38
CA GLU A 188 -9.55 -43.02 -3.49
C GLU A 188 -9.10 -43.80 -2.24
N ILE A 189 -10.01 -44.52 -1.57
CA ILE A 189 -9.69 -45.33 -0.38
C ILE A 189 -8.69 -46.44 -0.69
N ASP A 190 -8.81 -47.11 -1.84
CA ASP A 190 -7.87 -48.15 -2.29
C ASP A 190 -6.52 -47.54 -2.72
N ALA A 191 -6.51 -46.35 -3.32
CA ALA A 191 -5.27 -45.61 -3.58
C ALA A 191 -4.58 -45.18 -2.26
N ILE A 192 -5.34 -44.73 -1.27
CA ILE A 192 -4.88 -44.40 0.08
C ILE A 192 -4.28 -45.63 0.77
N ALA A 193 -4.98 -46.77 0.74
CA ALA A 193 -4.52 -48.04 1.30
C ALA A 193 -3.21 -48.49 0.62
N SER A 194 -3.17 -48.46 -0.72
CA SER A 194 -1.98 -48.79 -1.52
C SER A 194 -0.79 -47.87 -1.25
N ALA A 195 -1.03 -46.60 -0.90
CA ALA A 195 -0.01 -45.61 -0.56
C ALA A 195 0.44 -45.62 0.92
N GLY A 196 0.01 -46.62 1.70
CA GLY A 196 0.38 -46.81 3.11
C GLY A 196 -0.69 -46.39 4.13
N GLY A 197 -1.96 -46.27 3.73
CA GLY A 197 -3.11 -46.09 4.63
C GLY A 197 -3.39 -44.66 5.09
N ILE A 198 -2.78 -43.64 4.49
CA ILE A 198 -2.96 -42.23 4.85
C ILE A 198 -3.18 -41.38 3.59
N SER A 199 -4.29 -40.65 3.53
CA SER A 199 -4.53 -39.63 2.49
C SER A 199 -3.62 -38.43 2.70
N LYS A 200 -2.71 -38.18 1.75
CA LYS A 200 -1.66 -37.17 1.86
C LYS A 200 -2.05 -35.92 1.08
N GLY A 201 -2.41 -34.87 1.81
CA GLY A 201 -2.46 -33.51 1.30
C GLY A 201 -1.04 -32.96 1.02
N VAL A 202 -0.95 -31.68 0.70
CA VAL A 202 0.34 -31.00 0.48
C VAL A 202 1.16 -30.98 1.77
N PRO A 203 2.38 -31.56 1.81
CA PRO A 203 3.16 -31.63 3.05
C PRO A 203 3.61 -30.24 3.50
N THR A 204 3.28 -29.86 4.73
CA THR A 204 3.70 -28.59 5.35
C THR A 204 5.22 -28.54 5.52
N GLY A 205 5.86 -29.71 5.65
CA GLY A 205 7.30 -29.84 5.85
C GLY A 205 7.71 -29.84 7.33
N PHE A 206 6.72 -29.77 8.23
CA PHE A 206 6.88 -29.97 9.66
C PHE A 206 6.29 -31.34 10.02
N THR A 207 7.12 -32.30 10.42
CA THR A 207 6.74 -33.72 10.54
C THR A 207 5.61 -33.91 11.56
N ASP A 208 5.72 -33.25 12.71
CA ASP A 208 4.73 -33.34 13.79
C ASP A 208 3.39 -32.65 13.43
N LEU A 209 3.39 -31.71 12.47
CA LEU A 209 2.17 -31.08 11.93
C LEU A 209 1.56 -31.92 10.81
N ASP A 210 2.39 -32.52 9.96
CA ASP A 210 1.98 -33.44 8.91
C ASP A 210 1.43 -34.75 9.50
N GLU A 211 1.94 -35.24 10.64
CA GLU A 211 1.39 -36.37 11.41
C GLU A 211 -0.01 -36.08 12.01
N ILE A 212 -0.40 -34.81 12.16
CA ILE A 212 -1.68 -34.37 12.75
C ILE A 212 -2.71 -33.94 11.69
N THR A 213 -2.24 -33.38 10.57
CA THR A 213 -3.09 -32.86 9.47
C THR A 213 -3.18 -33.83 8.29
N ASN A 214 -2.22 -34.76 8.17
CA ASN A 214 -1.92 -35.50 6.94
C ASN A 214 -1.61 -34.57 5.75
N GLY A 215 -1.05 -33.38 6.01
CA GLY A 215 -0.82 -32.31 5.04
C GLY A 215 -2.02 -31.37 4.87
N LEU A 216 -1.90 -30.42 3.93
CA LEU A 216 -2.95 -29.45 3.61
C LEU A 216 -3.82 -29.95 2.45
N HIS A 217 -5.13 -30.02 2.63
CA HIS A 217 -6.03 -30.70 1.70
C HIS A 217 -6.71 -29.74 0.70
N PRO A 218 -7.09 -30.22 -0.50
CA PRO A 218 -7.97 -29.50 -1.42
C PRO A 218 -9.19 -28.83 -0.73
N GLY A 219 -9.58 -27.66 -1.21
CA GLY A 219 -10.76 -26.95 -0.70
C GLY A 219 -10.61 -26.29 0.69
N GLN A 220 -9.46 -26.46 1.36
CA GLN A 220 -9.19 -25.87 2.68
C GLN A 220 -8.75 -24.40 2.60
N MET A 221 -9.31 -23.58 3.48
CA MET A 221 -8.81 -22.25 3.82
C MET A 221 -8.09 -22.34 5.17
N ILE A 222 -6.80 -22.03 5.15
CA ILE A 222 -5.91 -22.07 6.31
C ILE A 222 -5.52 -20.64 6.67
N ILE A 223 -5.77 -20.24 7.92
CA ILE A 223 -5.25 -18.98 8.46
C ILE A 223 -3.96 -19.27 9.21
N VAL A 224 -2.88 -18.62 8.80
CA VAL A 224 -1.61 -18.59 9.54
C VAL A 224 -1.49 -17.21 10.17
N ALA A 225 -1.60 -17.14 11.49
CA ALA A 225 -1.67 -15.88 12.20
C ALA A 225 -0.52 -15.70 13.21
N ALA A 226 0.09 -14.53 13.20
CA ALA A 226 1.25 -14.18 14.03
C ALA A 226 1.10 -12.78 14.62
N ARG A 227 1.86 -12.50 15.70
CA ARG A 227 2.07 -11.13 16.17
C ARG A 227 3.21 -10.48 15.36
N PRO A 228 3.05 -9.22 14.90
CA PRO A 228 4.18 -8.45 14.34
C PRO A 228 5.30 -8.18 15.37
N GLY A 229 6.48 -7.76 14.88
CA GLY A 229 7.41 -6.94 15.69
C GLY A 229 8.71 -7.56 16.23
N VAL A 230 9.07 -8.81 15.96
CA VAL A 230 10.34 -9.39 16.47
C VAL A 230 11.57 -8.96 15.66
N GLY A 231 11.96 -7.68 15.78
CA GLY A 231 13.15 -7.12 15.13
C GLY A 231 13.27 -5.59 15.02
N LYS A 232 12.65 -4.80 15.91
CA LYS A 232 12.62 -3.32 15.82
C LYS A 232 12.92 -2.55 17.13
N ALA A 233 13.71 -3.08 18.07
CA ALA A 233 13.91 -2.42 19.37
C ALA A 233 14.96 -1.28 19.33
N LEU A 234 14.68 -0.18 20.04
CA LEU A 234 15.51 1.03 20.13
C LEU A 234 15.64 1.48 21.60
N ALA A 235 16.71 2.20 21.93
CA ALA A 235 16.92 2.72 23.29
C ALA A 235 15.80 3.69 23.73
N LEU A 236 15.42 3.67 25.01
CA LEU A 236 14.27 4.42 25.54
C LEU A 236 14.35 5.95 25.36
N ASP A 237 15.55 6.49 25.29
CA ASP A 237 15.81 7.92 25.07
C ASP A 237 15.71 8.32 23.58
N THR A 238 15.65 7.36 22.66
CA THR A 238 15.52 7.60 21.21
C THR A 238 14.32 8.50 20.94
N PRO A 239 14.52 9.71 20.39
CA PRO A 239 13.42 10.64 20.13
C PRO A 239 12.64 10.22 18.88
N LEU A 240 11.32 10.32 18.96
CA LEU A 240 10.37 9.99 17.89
C LEU A 240 9.55 11.25 17.54
N PRO A 241 9.40 11.63 16.27
CA PRO A 241 8.67 12.82 15.87
C PRO A 241 7.17 12.56 15.87
N THR A 242 6.40 13.57 16.26
CA THR A 242 4.93 13.51 16.30
C THR A 242 4.31 14.68 15.52
N PRO A 243 3.02 14.62 15.12
CA PRO A 243 2.28 15.77 14.55
C PRO A 243 2.25 17.03 15.43
N THR A 244 2.56 16.89 16.72
CA THR A 244 2.53 17.96 17.74
C THR A 244 3.92 18.42 18.18
N GLY A 245 4.97 17.63 17.97
CA GLY A 245 6.33 17.90 18.44
C GLY A 245 7.21 16.65 18.43
N TRP A 246 7.65 16.22 19.62
CA TRP A 246 8.51 15.06 19.85
C TRP A 246 8.01 14.27 21.07
N THR A 247 8.22 12.96 21.04
CA THR A 247 8.18 12.05 22.20
C THR A 247 9.48 11.23 22.24
N THR A 248 9.64 10.29 23.16
CA THR A 248 10.74 9.30 23.16
C THR A 248 10.20 7.88 23.21
N MET A 249 11.02 6.90 22.81
CA MET A 249 10.68 5.48 22.82
C MET A 249 10.23 4.97 24.22
N GLY A 250 10.74 5.55 25.31
CA GLY A 250 10.29 5.26 26.68
C GLY A 250 9.02 6.00 27.11
N GLN A 251 8.68 7.13 26.49
CA GLN A 251 7.51 7.95 26.86
C GLN A 251 6.25 7.63 26.05
N VAL A 252 6.41 7.22 24.79
CA VAL A 252 5.35 6.90 23.84
C VAL A 252 4.43 5.76 24.32
N ARG A 253 3.14 5.87 24.00
CA ARG A 253 2.05 4.99 24.44
C ARG A 253 1.16 4.60 23.28
N VAL A 254 0.44 3.48 23.43
CA VAL A 254 -0.63 3.08 22.51
C VAL A 254 -1.66 4.20 22.43
N GLY A 255 -2.02 4.58 21.20
CA GLY A 255 -2.95 5.67 20.93
C GLY A 255 -2.31 7.04 20.64
N ASP A 256 -1.03 7.25 20.98
CA ASP A 256 -0.26 8.43 20.55
C ASP A 256 -0.11 8.47 19.02
N GLU A 257 0.31 9.62 18.46
CA GLU A 257 0.59 9.76 17.03
C GLU A 257 2.09 9.98 16.76
N LEU A 258 2.66 9.15 15.88
CA LEU A 258 4.00 9.30 15.30
C LEU A 258 3.88 9.76 13.84
N LEU A 259 5.01 9.80 13.12
CA LEU A 259 5.07 10.07 11.69
C LEU A 259 5.72 8.89 10.94
N ASP A 260 5.20 8.56 9.76
CA ASP A 260 5.65 7.45 8.91
C ASP A 260 6.79 7.83 7.94
N ALA A 261 7.32 6.86 7.17
CA ALA A 261 8.39 7.10 6.19
C ALA A 261 8.00 8.07 5.06
N ASP A 262 6.70 8.19 4.78
CA ASP A 262 6.09 9.10 3.84
C ASP A 262 5.81 10.50 4.44
N GLY A 263 6.07 10.68 5.72
CA GLY A 263 5.90 11.91 6.48
C GLY A 263 4.49 12.15 7.04
N LYS A 264 3.55 11.21 6.91
CA LYS A 264 2.16 11.36 7.36
C LYS A 264 1.99 10.97 8.84
N PRO A 265 0.95 11.48 9.53
CA PRO A 265 0.54 10.98 10.84
C PRO A 265 0.13 9.50 10.81
N THR A 266 0.54 8.75 11.83
CA THR A 266 0.20 7.34 12.04
C THR A 266 0.06 7.07 13.54
N ARG A 267 -0.94 6.31 13.97
CA ARG A 267 -1.19 6.02 15.39
C ARG A 267 -0.31 4.88 15.89
N VAL A 268 0.13 4.98 17.14
CA VAL A 268 0.88 3.94 17.82
C VAL A 268 -0.05 2.75 18.12
N VAL A 269 0.08 1.72 17.28
CA VAL A 269 -0.45 0.36 17.42
C VAL A 269 -0.17 -0.24 18.80
N ALA A 270 1.13 -0.30 19.11
CA ALA A 270 1.70 -1.05 20.22
C ALA A 270 2.85 -0.30 20.87
N ALA A 271 3.16 -0.67 22.11
CA ALA A 271 4.46 -0.42 22.69
C ALA A 271 4.81 -1.59 23.62
N THR A 272 5.94 -2.25 23.38
CA THR A 272 6.36 -3.43 24.17
C THR A 272 6.65 -3.05 25.64
N GLU A 273 6.81 -4.06 26.49
CA GLU A 273 7.52 -3.89 27.75
C GLU A 273 9.00 -3.50 27.47
N VAL A 274 9.68 -2.97 28.50
CA VAL A 274 11.09 -2.56 28.39
C VAL A 274 11.97 -3.80 28.48
N MET A 275 12.73 -4.07 27.41
CA MET A 275 13.70 -5.16 27.35
C MET A 275 15.07 -4.68 27.86
N THR A 276 15.71 -5.49 28.69
CA THR A 276 17.08 -5.26 29.21
C THR A 276 18.00 -6.42 28.81
N GLY A 277 19.32 -6.29 29.01
CA GLY A 277 20.29 -7.36 28.72
C GLY A 277 20.52 -7.69 27.25
N ARG A 278 19.82 -7.03 26.31
CA ARG A 278 20.04 -7.17 24.86
C ARG A 278 21.35 -6.49 24.44
N PRO A 279 22.23 -7.14 23.66
CA PRO A 279 23.35 -6.48 23.00
C PRO A 279 22.85 -5.31 22.16
N CYS A 280 23.45 -4.15 22.40
CA CYS A 280 23.09 -2.89 21.77
C CYS A 280 24.26 -2.39 20.94
N TYR A 281 23.93 -1.68 19.87
CA TYR A 281 24.90 -1.07 18.96
C TYR A 281 24.56 0.40 18.74
N GLU A 282 25.59 1.22 18.73
CA GLU A 282 25.54 2.62 18.36
C GLU A 282 25.78 2.75 16.85
N VAL A 283 24.76 3.16 16.10
CA VAL A 283 24.78 3.33 14.63
C VAL A 283 25.01 4.81 14.31
N GLU A 284 26.16 5.12 13.72
CA GLU A 284 26.54 6.47 13.31
C GLU A 284 26.27 6.68 11.81
N PHE A 285 25.61 7.77 11.45
CA PHE A 285 25.29 8.15 10.07
C PHE A 285 26.11 9.35 9.57
N SER A 286 26.22 9.48 8.25
CA SER A 286 27.05 10.48 7.55
C SER A 286 26.69 11.95 7.77
N ASP A 287 25.59 12.24 8.45
CA ASP A 287 25.20 13.57 8.92
C ASP A 287 25.51 13.83 10.41
N GLY A 288 26.11 12.87 11.11
CA GLY A 288 26.39 12.93 12.55
C GLY A 288 25.24 12.43 13.42
N THR A 289 24.17 11.88 12.83
CA THR A 289 23.12 11.20 13.59
C THR A 289 23.68 9.94 14.23
N VAL A 290 23.35 9.75 15.51
CA VAL A 290 23.58 8.50 16.23
C VAL A 290 22.24 7.91 16.65
N ILE A 291 22.08 6.59 16.49
CA ILE A 291 20.92 5.84 16.97
C ILE A 291 21.42 4.61 17.71
N VAL A 292 20.93 4.39 18.94
CA VAL A 292 21.21 3.17 19.70
C VAL A 292 20.07 2.16 19.46
N ALA A 293 20.44 1.03 18.88
CA ALA A 293 19.51 -0.02 18.44
C ALA A 293 19.96 -1.39 18.94
N ASP A 294 19.02 -2.33 19.05
CA ASP A 294 19.35 -3.71 19.41
C ASP A 294 20.05 -4.45 18.24
N GLU A 295 20.80 -5.51 18.56
CA GLU A 295 21.53 -6.32 17.58
C GLU A 295 20.67 -6.83 16.40
N GLN A 296 19.39 -7.10 16.65
CA GLN A 296 18.43 -7.64 15.68
C GLN A 296 17.65 -6.55 14.92
N HIS A 297 17.79 -5.27 15.31
CA HIS A 297 17.01 -4.17 14.76
C HIS A 297 17.19 -4.01 13.24
N GLN A 298 16.08 -3.90 12.50
CA GLN A 298 16.06 -4.04 11.04
C GLN A 298 16.01 -2.71 10.25
N TRP A 299 17.01 -2.49 9.39
CA TRP A 299 17.27 -1.27 8.61
C TRP A 299 17.18 -1.50 7.09
N LEU A 300 16.28 -0.82 6.37
CA LEU A 300 16.25 -0.88 4.90
C LEU A 300 17.47 -0.15 4.30
N THR A 301 18.43 -0.91 3.76
CA THR A 301 19.75 -0.38 3.37
C THR A 301 20.15 -0.73 1.94
N GLU A 302 20.54 0.30 1.18
CA GLU A 302 21.21 0.17 -0.09
C GLU A 302 22.70 -0.17 0.10
N THR A 303 23.28 -0.96 -0.79
CA THR A 303 24.72 -1.25 -0.82
C THR A 303 25.45 -0.40 -1.87
N ARG A 304 26.79 -0.43 -1.85
CA ARG A 304 27.59 0.17 -2.92
C ARG A 304 27.33 -0.49 -4.29
N ALA A 305 26.90 -1.75 -4.31
CA ALA A 305 26.48 -2.45 -5.52
C ALA A 305 25.11 -1.95 -6.01
N SER A 306 24.08 -1.90 -5.15
CA SER A 306 22.73 -1.50 -5.56
C SER A 306 22.69 -0.07 -6.10
N ARG A 307 23.32 0.89 -5.41
CA ARG A 307 23.41 2.28 -5.89
C ARG A 307 24.10 2.41 -7.25
N ARG A 308 25.16 1.62 -7.51
CA ARG A 308 25.79 1.58 -8.85
C ARG A 308 24.88 0.95 -9.89
N SER A 309 24.10 -0.07 -9.54
CA SER A 309 23.19 -0.73 -10.48
C SER A 309 21.98 0.13 -10.81
N ALA A 310 21.42 0.85 -9.85
CA ALA A 310 20.37 1.85 -10.08
C ALA A 310 20.87 2.95 -11.01
N GLN A 311 22.03 3.53 -10.70
CA GLN A 311 22.65 4.57 -11.53
C GLN A 311 22.95 4.10 -12.96
N ALA A 312 23.41 2.85 -13.14
CA ALA A 312 23.67 2.29 -14.47
C ALA A 312 22.39 2.11 -15.30
N ALA A 313 21.30 1.64 -14.69
CA ALA A 313 20.01 1.50 -15.35
C ALA A 313 19.41 2.87 -15.74
N ALA A 314 19.41 3.83 -14.79
CA ALA A 314 18.88 5.18 -15.01
C ALA A 314 19.66 5.99 -16.07
N THR A 315 20.93 5.65 -16.32
CA THR A 315 21.76 6.29 -17.36
C THR A 315 21.87 5.48 -18.66
N GLY A 316 21.21 4.31 -18.75
CA GLY A 316 21.27 3.41 -19.92
C GLY A 316 22.67 2.86 -20.24
N LEU A 317 23.61 2.95 -19.28
CA LEU A 317 25.03 2.70 -19.53
C LEU A 317 25.26 1.25 -19.98
N ASN A 318 26.09 1.07 -21.02
CA ASN A 318 26.37 -0.23 -21.64
C ASN A 318 25.11 -1.01 -22.09
N ARG A 319 24.05 -0.30 -22.54
CA ARG A 319 22.75 -0.87 -22.94
C ARG A 319 21.97 -1.55 -21.78
N THR A 320 22.38 -1.35 -20.53
CA THR A 320 21.73 -1.95 -19.37
C THR A 320 20.45 -1.19 -19.04
N ARG A 321 19.27 -1.74 -19.35
CA ARG A 321 17.97 -1.14 -19.00
C ARG A 321 17.42 -1.55 -17.62
N ASN A 322 17.90 -2.67 -17.07
CA ASN A 322 17.34 -3.27 -15.85
C ASN A 322 18.33 -3.17 -14.69
N GLN A 323 17.84 -2.77 -13.51
CA GLN A 323 18.59 -2.83 -12.26
C GLN A 323 18.76 -4.30 -11.80
N ARG A 324 19.95 -4.65 -11.30
CA ARG A 324 20.35 -6.02 -10.92
C ARG A 324 20.54 -6.22 -9.42
N THR A 325 20.62 -5.14 -8.64
CA THR A 325 20.78 -5.18 -7.18
C THR A 325 20.03 -4.01 -6.55
N PHE A 326 19.33 -4.26 -5.45
CA PHE A 326 18.32 -3.35 -4.86
C PHE A 326 18.62 -3.06 -3.37
N ALA A 327 17.81 -2.21 -2.73
CA ALA A 327 17.84 -2.01 -1.27
C ALA A 327 17.38 -3.28 -0.54
N GLN A 328 17.87 -3.51 0.69
CA GLN A 328 17.62 -4.74 1.46
C GLN A 328 17.65 -4.49 2.97
N VAL A 329 16.74 -5.11 3.72
CA VAL A 329 16.52 -4.93 5.18
C VAL A 329 17.57 -5.66 6.04
N ARG A 330 18.58 -4.97 6.58
CA ARG A 330 19.71 -5.55 7.35
C ARG A 330 19.54 -5.37 8.86
N THR A 331 19.98 -6.33 9.66
CA THR A 331 20.06 -6.13 11.12
C THR A 331 21.20 -5.17 11.51
N THR A 332 21.20 -4.63 12.72
CA THR A 332 22.31 -3.79 13.20
C THR A 332 23.63 -4.57 13.27
N ALA A 333 23.59 -5.85 13.68
CA ALA A 333 24.76 -6.73 13.62
C ALA A 333 25.27 -6.95 12.18
N GLU A 334 24.37 -7.21 11.22
CA GLU A 334 24.73 -7.29 9.80
C GLU A 334 25.38 -5.98 9.29
N LEU A 335 24.90 -4.81 9.75
CA LEU A 335 25.50 -3.52 9.41
C LEU A 335 26.89 -3.32 10.03
N ALA A 336 27.10 -3.71 11.29
CA ALA A 336 28.40 -3.67 11.95
C ALA A 336 29.43 -4.50 11.18
N ASP A 337 29.07 -5.74 10.86
CA ASP A 337 29.90 -6.64 10.08
C ASP A 337 30.21 -6.06 8.70
N THR A 338 29.20 -5.55 7.98
CA THR A 338 29.28 -5.31 6.52
C THR A 338 29.45 -3.84 6.12
N LEU A 339 29.65 -2.95 7.12
CA LEU A 339 29.79 -1.49 7.03
C LEU A 339 30.64 -0.98 5.86
N ARG A 340 31.76 -1.67 5.58
CA ARG A 340 32.76 -1.26 4.57
C ARG A 340 32.96 -2.37 3.55
N CYS A 341 33.10 -1.98 2.29
CA CYS A 341 33.38 -2.90 1.20
C CYS A 341 34.75 -3.57 1.40
N ALA A 342 34.87 -4.85 1.02
CA ALA A 342 36.12 -5.63 1.05
C ALA A 342 37.14 -5.22 -0.04
N THR A 343 37.07 -3.98 -0.53
CA THR A 343 38.03 -3.40 -1.47
C THR A 343 39.19 -2.76 -0.70
N ALA A 344 40.37 -2.66 -1.32
CA ALA A 344 41.58 -2.11 -0.69
C ALA A 344 41.42 -0.67 -0.14
N ASP A 345 40.42 0.06 -0.63
CA ASP A 345 40.07 1.43 -0.21
C ASP A 345 38.95 1.52 0.85
N ARG A 346 38.47 0.37 1.39
CA ARG A 346 37.53 0.22 2.53
C ARG A 346 36.38 1.24 2.57
N ARG A 347 35.81 1.57 1.39
CA ARG A 347 34.72 2.56 1.28
C ARG A 347 33.45 2.10 1.97
N LEU A 348 32.65 3.06 2.43
CA LEU A 348 31.35 2.82 3.05
C LEU A 348 30.41 2.06 2.08
N ASN A 349 29.77 1.03 2.62
CA ASN A 349 28.89 0.14 1.86
C ASN A 349 27.43 0.56 1.96
N HIS A 350 26.93 0.89 3.15
CA HIS A 350 25.48 1.05 3.38
C HIS A 350 24.98 2.49 3.34
N SER A 351 23.75 2.66 2.86
CA SER A 351 22.95 3.87 3.09
C SER A 351 21.48 3.56 3.30
N VAL A 352 20.81 4.32 4.16
CA VAL A 352 19.35 4.33 4.35
C VAL A 352 18.77 5.50 3.56
N VAL A 353 17.60 5.33 2.94
CA VAL A 353 16.90 6.39 2.20
C VAL A 353 16.32 7.41 3.20
N ASN A 354 16.29 8.70 2.83
CA ASN A 354 15.66 9.72 3.67
C ASN A 354 14.14 9.57 3.68
N ALA A 355 13.48 9.98 4.76
CA ALA A 355 12.03 10.19 4.78
C ALA A 355 11.58 11.24 3.74
N LYS A 356 10.32 11.13 3.29
CA LYS A 356 9.67 12.19 2.50
C LYS A 356 9.37 13.43 3.37
N PRO A 357 9.06 14.60 2.78
CA PRO A 357 8.63 15.78 3.53
C PRO A 357 7.40 15.50 4.40
N ILE A 358 7.37 16.01 5.64
CA ILE A 358 6.26 15.76 6.57
C ILE A 358 4.94 16.36 6.06
N GLN A 359 3.89 15.53 6.01
CA GLN A 359 2.58 15.86 5.44
C GLN A 359 1.61 16.22 6.57
N LEU A 360 1.49 17.52 6.86
CA LEU A 360 0.62 18.06 7.92
C LEU A 360 -0.33 19.14 7.36
N PRO A 361 -1.52 19.33 7.98
CA PRO A 361 -2.48 20.31 7.52
C PRO A 361 -1.96 21.75 7.64
N VAL A 362 -2.50 22.63 6.79
CA VAL A 362 -2.28 24.08 6.86
C VAL A 362 -2.79 24.60 8.21
N ARG A 363 -1.99 25.42 8.89
CA ARG A 363 -2.36 26.05 10.17
C ARG A 363 -2.60 27.54 10.00
N ASP A 364 -3.50 28.10 10.80
CA ASP A 364 -3.55 29.55 11.01
C ASP A 364 -2.31 29.97 11.83
N LEU A 365 -1.53 30.90 11.30
CA LEU A 365 -0.23 31.31 11.83
C LEU A 365 -0.22 32.83 12.00
N LEU A 366 -0.01 33.29 13.23
CA LEU A 366 -0.11 34.71 13.57
C LEU A 366 0.83 35.61 12.74
N VAL A 367 1.99 35.10 12.33
CA VAL A 367 2.89 35.77 11.39
C VAL A 367 3.01 34.89 10.16
N GLY A 368 2.98 35.49 8.96
CA GLY A 368 3.20 34.76 7.73
C GLY A 368 4.55 34.02 7.76
N PRO A 369 4.65 32.78 7.25
CA PRO A 369 5.87 31.98 7.38
C PRO A 369 7.11 32.67 6.79
N TYR A 370 7.00 33.31 5.62
CA TYR A 370 8.14 33.99 4.99
C TYR A 370 8.60 35.19 5.82
N THR A 371 7.66 36.02 6.28
CA THR A 371 7.90 37.18 7.14
C THR A 371 8.55 36.77 8.46
N LEU A 372 8.11 35.66 9.07
CA LEU A 372 8.76 35.13 10.27
C LEU A 372 10.19 34.68 9.94
N GLY A 373 10.41 34.00 8.82
CA GLY A 373 11.73 33.53 8.42
C GLY A 373 12.72 34.68 8.19
N ALA A 374 12.30 35.69 7.42
CA ALA A 374 13.10 36.88 7.15
C ALA A 374 13.39 37.69 8.44
N TRP A 375 12.42 37.78 9.36
CA TRP A 375 12.65 38.41 10.67
C TRP A 375 13.54 37.55 11.59
N LEU A 376 13.48 36.22 11.52
CA LEU A 376 14.37 35.34 12.28
C LEU A 376 15.83 35.43 11.81
N GLY A 377 16.07 35.72 10.53
CA GLY A 377 17.38 36.14 10.01
C GLY A 377 17.71 37.61 10.34
N ASP A 378 17.54 38.51 9.36
CA ASP A 378 17.92 39.95 9.43
C ASP A 378 17.07 40.82 10.39
N GLY A 379 16.10 40.24 11.11
CA GLY A 379 15.26 40.98 12.05
C GLY A 379 15.92 41.34 13.39
N THR A 380 15.50 42.46 14.00
CA THR A 380 16.01 42.88 15.32
C THR A 380 15.33 42.08 16.44
N ASN A 381 16.10 41.52 17.37
CA ASN A 381 15.54 40.69 18.46
C ASN A 381 14.53 41.45 19.37
N ALA A 382 14.59 42.78 19.42
CA ALA A 382 13.75 43.59 20.31
C ALA A 382 12.50 44.20 19.65
N SER A 383 12.41 44.24 18.31
CA SER A 383 11.33 44.95 17.61
C SER A 383 10.97 44.35 16.25
N ALA A 384 9.79 44.70 15.73
CA ALA A 384 9.33 44.34 14.39
C ALA A 384 10.05 45.15 13.29
N GLN A 385 11.38 45.01 13.22
CA GLN A 385 12.24 45.65 12.23
C GLN A 385 13.13 44.61 11.58
N ILE A 386 13.43 44.79 10.29
CA ILE A 386 14.38 44.00 9.49
C ILE A 386 15.39 44.94 8.83
N THR A 387 16.61 44.46 8.56
CA THR A 387 17.63 45.24 7.84
C THR A 387 18.11 44.48 6.60
N CYS A 388 17.49 44.73 5.44
CA CYS A 388 17.79 44.01 4.19
C CYS A 388 18.17 44.97 3.04
N ALA A 389 18.98 44.49 2.10
CA ALA A 389 19.42 45.24 0.93
C ALA A 389 18.62 44.92 -0.34
N ASP A 390 18.22 43.65 -0.50
CA ASP A 390 17.42 43.13 -1.60
C ASP A 390 15.93 43.54 -1.41
N PRO A 391 15.34 44.36 -2.31
CA PRO A 391 13.95 44.83 -2.18
C PRO A 391 12.90 43.73 -2.38
N GLU A 392 13.25 42.63 -3.02
CA GLU A 392 12.35 41.50 -3.27
C GLU A 392 11.92 40.83 -1.95
N ILE A 393 12.79 40.79 -0.93
CA ILE A 393 12.43 40.32 0.44
C ILE A 393 11.27 41.15 1.00
N VAL A 394 11.29 42.47 0.75
CA VAL A 394 10.21 43.37 1.18
C VAL A 394 8.91 43.06 0.44
N MET A 395 8.98 42.84 -0.87
CA MET A 395 7.80 42.47 -1.67
C MET A 395 7.15 41.15 -1.21
N TYR A 396 7.95 40.15 -0.81
CA TYR A 396 7.43 38.89 -0.27
C TYR A 396 6.81 39.05 1.14
N ILE A 397 7.31 39.97 1.97
CA ILE A 397 6.70 40.33 3.26
C ILE A 397 5.36 41.06 3.05
N GLU A 398 5.31 41.98 2.08
CA GLU A 398 4.10 42.73 1.73
C GLU A 398 3.03 41.82 1.10
N ALA A 399 3.42 40.77 0.37
CA ALA A 399 2.52 39.73 -0.13
C ALA A 399 1.87 38.88 0.98
N GLU A 400 2.47 38.78 2.18
CA GLU A 400 1.85 38.18 3.36
C GLU A 400 1.00 39.17 4.19
N GLY A 401 0.76 40.38 3.66
CA GLY A 401 -0.12 41.39 4.27
C GLY A 401 0.54 42.22 5.39
N VAL A 402 1.85 42.43 5.33
CA VAL A 402 2.64 43.22 6.28
C VAL A 402 3.33 44.37 5.55
N GLU A 403 2.96 45.62 5.85
CA GLU A 403 3.57 46.82 5.25
C GLU A 403 5.01 47.02 5.76
N ALA A 404 5.94 47.39 4.87
CA ALA A 404 7.36 47.58 5.21
C ALA A 404 7.80 49.04 5.09
N HIS A 405 7.65 49.82 6.17
CA HIS A 405 7.94 51.25 6.18
C HIS A 405 9.44 51.50 6.33
N ARG A 406 10.10 52.01 5.28
CA ARG A 406 11.54 52.31 5.29
C ARG A 406 11.89 53.37 6.34
N SER A 407 12.91 53.12 7.15
CA SER A 407 13.36 54.05 8.19
C SER A 407 14.12 55.24 7.62
N SER A 408 13.74 56.46 8.02
CA SER A 408 14.51 57.68 7.79
C SER A 408 15.90 57.67 8.44
N SER A 409 16.12 56.83 9.46
CA SER A 409 17.37 56.77 10.22
C SER A 409 18.46 55.88 9.62
N ALA A 410 18.12 54.94 8.73
CA ALA A 410 19.07 53.96 8.20
C ALA A 410 18.59 53.39 6.85
N LYS A 411 19.42 53.55 5.81
CA LYS A 411 19.11 53.26 4.38
C LYS A 411 18.46 51.89 4.11
N TYR A 412 18.80 50.87 4.88
CA TYR A 412 18.39 49.47 4.67
C TYR A 412 17.47 48.92 5.78
N ARG A 413 17.04 49.76 6.74
CA ARG A 413 16.17 49.34 7.84
C ARG A 413 14.70 49.56 7.46
N TYR A 414 13.88 48.54 7.66
CA TYR A 414 12.44 48.60 7.45
C TYR A 414 11.72 48.32 8.78
N GLN A 415 10.72 49.14 9.09
CA GLN A 415 9.77 48.94 10.17
C GLN A 415 8.58 48.17 9.61
N LEU A 416 8.37 46.95 10.12
CA LEU A 416 7.27 46.11 9.69
C LEU A 416 6.01 46.46 10.49
N VAL A 417 4.90 46.66 9.79
CA VAL A 417 3.64 47.16 10.32
C VAL A 417 2.49 46.27 9.81
N ILE A 418 1.48 46.05 10.63
CA ILE A 418 0.26 45.39 10.16
C ILE A 418 -0.70 46.50 9.70
N PRO A 419 -1.23 46.46 8.47
CA PRO A 419 -2.20 47.44 8.00
C PRO A 419 -3.41 47.48 8.96
N ASN A 420 -3.86 48.68 9.30
CA ASN A 420 -5.13 48.82 10.02
C ASN A 420 -6.27 48.44 9.07
N ALA A 421 -7.30 47.77 9.58
CA ALA A 421 -8.49 47.46 8.78
C ALA A 421 -9.08 48.77 8.21
N PRO A 422 -9.45 48.82 6.91
CA PRO A 422 -9.90 50.03 6.25
C PRO A 422 -11.12 50.61 6.98
N VAL A 423 -11.03 51.88 7.32
CA VAL A 423 -12.05 52.55 8.13
C VAL A 423 -13.23 52.92 7.24
N VAL A 424 -14.29 52.12 7.30
CA VAL A 424 -15.50 52.30 6.49
C VAL A 424 -16.10 53.69 6.74
N GLU A 425 -16.13 54.50 5.69
CA GLU A 425 -16.76 55.81 5.65
C GLU A 425 -18.27 55.70 5.87
N ARG A 426 -18.89 56.72 6.47
CA ARG A 426 -20.32 56.70 6.84
C ARG A 426 -20.90 58.09 6.95
N ASP A 427 -22.21 58.19 6.77
CA ASP A 427 -22.92 59.46 6.95
C ASP A 427 -23.10 59.85 8.42
N CYS A 428 -22.99 61.14 8.68
CA CYS A 428 -23.27 61.76 9.98
C CYS A 428 -24.77 61.72 10.28
N VAL A 429 -25.19 61.06 11.36
CA VAL A 429 -26.61 60.90 11.77
C VAL A 429 -27.31 62.19 12.21
N VAL A 430 -26.68 63.35 12.01
CA VAL A 430 -27.18 64.69 12.36
C VAL A 430 -27.18 65.64 11.18
N CYS A 431 -26.33 65.45 10.16
CA CYS A 431 -26.21 66.35 9.00
C CYS A 431 -26.06 65.66 7.63
N GLY A 432 -26.06 64.33 7.57
CA GLY A 432 -25.93 63.57 6.31
C GLY A 432 -24.56 63.66 5.63
N GLN A 433 -23.58 64.37 6.18
CA GLN A 433 -22.23 64.42 5.61
C GLN A 433 -21.47 63.12 5.88
N SER A 434 -20.97 62.50 4.81
CA SER A 434 -20.01 61.40 4.88
C SER A 434 -18.74 61.80 5.64
N PHE A 435 -18.21 60.91 6.48
CA PHE A 435 -16.99 61.11 7.25
C PHE A 435 -16.32 59.79 7.64
N VAL A 436 -15.01 59.84 7.91
CA VAL A 436 -14.22 58.69 8.39
C VAL A 436 -14.28 58.60 9.94
N PRO A 437 -14.88 57.54 10.51
CA PRO A 437 -15.10 57.43 11.96
C PRO A 437 -13.86 56.95 12.74
N LYS A 438 -13.45 57.69 13.76
CA LYS A 438 -12.29 57.31 14.62
C LYS A 438 -12.48 56.01 15.42
N SER A 439 -13.72 55.55 15.58
CA SER A 439 -14.05 54.21 16.09
C SER A 439 -15.39 53.74 15.53
N SER A 440 -15.68 52.45 15.64
CA SER A 440 -16.96 51.85 15.19
C SER A 440 -18.20 52.53 15.75
N GLN A 441 -18.10 53.20 16.91
CA GLN A 441 -19.19 53.94 17.56
C GLN A 441 -19.38 55.39 17.10
N VAL A 442 -18.40 56.03 16.46
CA VAL A 442 -18.54 57.44 16.06
C VAL A 442 -19.57 57.51 14.93
N ARG A 443 -20.71 58.18 15.18
CA ARG A 443 -21.83 58.36 14.23
C ARG A 443 -21.97 59.79 13.70
N THR A 444 -21.01 60.68 14.02
CA THR A 444 -21.06 62.10 13.64
C THR A 444 -19.71 62.65 13.17
N CYS A 445 -19.74 63.52 12.16
CA CYS A 445 -18.55 64.13 11.54
C CYS A 445 -17.71 65.05 12.45
N GLY A 446 -18.25 65.53 13.57
CA GLY A 446 -17.51 66.43 14.48
C GLY A 446 -18.27 66.80 15.75
N GLN A 447 -17.61 67.53 16.65
CA GLN A 447 -18.10 67.89 17.99
C GLN A 447 -19.48 68.60 17.98
N SER A 448 -19.69 69.49 17.02
CA SER A 448 -20.95 70.23 16.82
C SER A 448 -22.15 69.33 16.53
N CYS A 449 -21.93 68.21 15.84
CA CYS A 449 -22.94 67.18 15.60
C CYS A 449 -23.01 66.17 16.75
N GLY A 450 -21.87 65.79 17.35
CA GLY A 450 -21.81 64.84 18.46
C GLY A 450 -22.68 65.26 19.66
N GLY A 451 -22.66 66.54 20.04
CA GLY A 451 -23.51 67.08 21.11
C GLY A 451 -25.02 67.10 20.80
N ARG A 452 -25.41 66.94 19.53
CA ARG A 452 -26.81 66.88 19.06
C ARG A 452 -27.31 65.44 18.89
N ALA A 453 -26.44 64.49 18.52
CA ALA A 453 -26.83 63.10 18.25
C ALA A 453 -27.57 62.41 19.42
N ARG A 454 -27.24 62.78 20.67
CA ARG A 454 -27.93 62.31 21.90
C ARG A 454 -29.43 62.61 21.98
N PHE A 455 -29.95 63.48 21.10
CA PHE A 455 -31.38 63.82 21.00
C PHE A 455 -32.04 63.30 19.71
N ILE A 456 -31.28 62.64 18.82
CA ILE A 456 -31.68 62.30 17.45
C ILE A 456 -31.50 60.80 17.15
N SER A 457 -30.59 60.12 17.86
CA SER A 457 -30.31 58.70 17.68
C SER A 457 -30.32 57.92 18.99
N GLU A 458 -30.75 56.65 18.93
CA GLU A 458 -30.72 55.71 20.05
C GLU A 458 -29.32 55.54 20.69
N PRO A 459 -29.25 55.14 21.97
CA PRO A 459 -27.99 54.87 22.66
C PRO A 459 -27.11 53.86 21.91
N VAL A 460 -25.85 54.22 21.66
CA VAL A 460 -24.88 53.33 21.02
C VAL A 460 -24.40 52.30 22.03
N ALA A 461 -24.56 51.00 21.71
CA ALA A 461 -24.07 49.90 22.53
C ALA A 461 -22.57 50.03 22.87
N ALA A 462 -22.17 49.56 24.05
CA ALA A 462 -20.81 49.68 24.56
C ALA A 462 -19.76 49.11 23.58
N PRO A 463 -18.54 49.67 23.51
CA PRO A 463 -17.59 49.31 22.46
C PRO A 463 -17.08 47.89 22.70
N SER A 464 -17.39 46.95 21.80
CA SER A 464 -16.90 45.58 21.85
C SER A 464 -15.60 45.40 21.04
N CYS A 465 -14.76 44.48 21.48
CA CYS A 465 -13.56 44.06 20.77
C CYS A 465 -13.93 43.17 19.58
N ALA A 466 -13.57 43.56 18.37
CA ALA A 466 -13.86 42.82 17.13
C ALA A 466 -13.25 41.40 17.10
N ARG A 467 -12.31 41.06 18.00
CA ARG A 467 -11.69 39.72 18.12
C ARG A 467 -12.27 38.85 19.24
N CYS A 468 -12.86 39.42 20.29
CA CYS A 468 -13.27 38.63 21.47
C CYS A 468 -14.60 39.05 22.13
N GLY A 469 -15.34 40.00 21.55
CA GLY A 469 -16.64 40.49 22.06
C GLY A 469 -16.57 41.35 23.33
N GLN A 470 -15.54 41.16 24.17
CA GLN A 470 -15.35 41.87 25.42
C GLN A 470 -15.25 43.39 25.26
N ALA A 471 -15.62 44.12 26.31
CA ALA A 471 -15.56 45.58 26.34
C ALA A 471 -14.17 46.13 25.99
N SER A 472 -14.16 47.21 25.23
CA SER A 472 -12.99 47.92 24.70
C SER A 472 -13.07 49.40 25.09
N ALA A 473 -11.92 50.07 25.20
CA ALA A 473 -11.85 51.51 25.48
C ALA A 473 -12.06 52.35 24.20
N GLY A 474 -13.05 51.99 23.37
CA GLY A 474 -13.36 52.64 22.09
C GLY A 474 -12.46 52.27 20.90
N GLY A 475 -11.48 51.37 21.06
CA GLY A 475 -10.68 50.82 19.94
C GLY A 475 -11.30 49.57 19.32
N GLN A 476 -11.00 49.27 18.04
CA GLN A 476 -11.44 48.04 17.37
C GLN A 476 -11.03 46.76 18.13
N LEU A 477 -9.87 46.78 18.79
CA LEU A 477 -9.40 45.74 19.71
C LEU A 477 -9.34 46.29 21.12
N CYS A 478 -9.77 45.51 22.12
CA CYS A 478 -9.51 45.81 23.52
C CYS A 478 -7.99 45.73 23.81
N GLN A 479 -7.54 46.31 24.92
CA GLN A 479 -6.12 46.46 25.22
C GLN A 479 -5.35 45.12 25.27
N LEU A 480 -6.00 44.03 25.69
CA LEU A 480 -5.42 42.67 25.70
C LEU A 480 -5.25 42.10 24.29
N CYS A 481 -6.26 42.23 23.42
CA CYS A 481 -6.18 41.79 22.03
C CYS A 481 -5.19 42.65 21.22
N HIS A 482 -5.11 43.96 21.48
CA HIS A 482 -4.13 44.82 20.84
C HIS A 482 -2.69 44.45 21.27
N ARG A 483 -2.44 44.23 22.56
CA ARG A 483 -1.12 43.81 23.11
C ARG A 483 -0.65 42.41 22.65
N SER A 484 -1.56 41.57 22.14
CA SER A 484 -1.25 40.21 21.65
C SER A 484 -1.22 40.08 20.12
N VAL A 485 -2.11 40.73 19.37
CA VAL A 485 -2.13 40.60 17.88
C VAL A 485 -2.31 41.89 17.08
N GLY A 486 -2.48 43.03 17.75
CA GLY A 486 -2.79 44.31 17.10
C GLY A 486 -1.63 44.99 16.36
N THR A 487 -0.40 44.47 16.50
CA THR A 487 0.79 44.91 15.76
C THR A 487 1.70 43.70 15.50
N LEU A 488 2.64 43.78 14.55
CA LEU A 488 3.54 42.65 14.30
C LEU A 488 4.42 42.34 15.52
N GLN A 489 4.89 43.36 16.24
CA GLN A 489 5.65 43.17 17.48
C GLN A 489 4.80 42.56 18.60
N ALA A 490 3.48 42.78 18.62
CA ALA A 490 2.57 42.05 19.49
C ALA A 490 2.51 40.56 19.11
N ARG A 491 2.31 40.26 17.81
CA ARG A 491 2.25 38.87 17.31
C ARG A 491 3.56 38.11 17.56
N LEU A 492 4.71 38.70 17.26
CA LEU A 492 6.06 38.17 17.53
C LEU A 492 6.28 37.87 19.03
N ARG A 493 5.74 38.70 19.93
CA ARG A 493 5.75 38.45 21.38
C ARG A 493 4.83 37.29 21.76
N THR A 494 3.63 37.22 21.18
CA THR A 494 2.64 36.17 21.47
C THR A 494 3.08 34.78 20.97
N ILE A 495 3.85 34.69 19.89
CA ILE A 495 4.49 33.43 19.46
C ILE A 495 5.85 33.17 20.15
N GLY A 496 6.25 33.99 21.13
CA GLY A 496 7.43 33.79 21.96
C GLY A 496 8.80 34.16 21.35
N VAL A 497 8.87 34.54 20.07
CA VAL A 497 10.17 34.76 19.40
C VAL A 497 10.82 36.12 19.69
N LEU A 498 10.08 37.09 20.24
CA LEU A 498 10.57 38.43 20.55
C LEU A 498 11.44 38.42 21.82
N GLY A 499 12.75 38.62 21.66
CA GLY A 499 13.76 38.51 22.72
C GLY A 499 14.50 37.17 22.72
N ASP A 500 13.89 36.14 22.13
CA ASP A 500 14.33 34.75 22.12
C ASP A 500 14.08 34.15 20.72
N LYS A 501 14.93 34.51 19.75
CA LYS A 501 14.79 34.01 18.36
C LYS A 501 14.86 32.48 18.32
N HIS A 502 13.77 31.86 17.91
CA HIS A 502 13.61 30.42 17.72
C HIS A 502 12.47 30.17 16.71
N ILE A 503 12.28 28.94 16.24
CA ILE A 503 11.10 28.58 15.44
C ILE A 503 10.06 27.92 16.37
N PRO A 504 8.86 28.50 16.54
CA PRO A 504 7.84 27.88 17.39
C PRO A 504 7.35 26.57 16.78
N THR A 505 7.06 25.56 17.61
CA THR A 505 6.65 24.21 17.18
C THR A 505 5.45 24.20 16.24
N GLY A 506 4.53 25.18 16.38
CA GLY A 506 3.40 25.36 15.46
C GLY A 506 3.81 25.61 14.01
N TYR A 507 4.99 26.20 13.75
CA TYR A 507 5.56 26.36 12.42
C TYR A 507 6.34 25.11 12.01
N LEU A 508 7.11 24.49 12.91
CA LEU A 508 7.81 23.21 12.65
C LEU A 508 6.84 22.03 12.38
N ARG A 509 5.55 22.18 12.68
CA ARG A 509 4.46 21.23 12.40
C ARG A 509 3.33 21.83 11.53
N ALA A 510 3.61 22.93 10.83
CA ALA A 510 2.74 23.47 9.78
C ALA A 510 2.82 22.64 8.49
N SER A 511 2.04 22.99 7.47
CA SER A 511 2.10 22.29 6.17
C SER A 511 3.48 22.39 5.52
N GLU A 512 3.76 21.48 4.59
CA GLU A 512 5.00 21.51 3.80
C GLU A 512 5.20 22.87 3.10
N SER A 513 4.14 23.42 2.50
CA SER A 513 4.16 24.75 1.86
C SER A 513 4.51 25.88 2.83
N GLN A 514 3.91 25.89 4.03
CA GLN A 514 4.22 26.88 5.06
C GLN A 514 5.66 26.73 5.57
N ARG A 515 6.16 25.50 5.72
CA ARG A 515 7.54 25.22 6.15
C ARG A 515 8.59 25.55 5.08
N ARG A 516 8.27 25.36 3.80
CA ARG A 516 9.09 25.84 2.67
C ARG A 516 9.16 27.36 2.61
N ALA A 517 8.04 28.07 2.78
CA ALA A 517 8.01 29.53 2.82
C ALA A 517 8.82 30.10 4.01
N LEU A 518 8.73 29.48 5.19
CA LEU A 518 9.58 29.81 6.34
C LEU A 518 11.07 29.62 6.05
N LEU A 519 11.44 28.48 5.46
CA LEU A 519 12.81 28.18 5.08
C LEU A 519 13.33 29.18 4.03
N ALA A 520 12.50 29.57 3.07
CA ALA A 520 12.86 30.58 2.08
C ALA A 520 13.17 31.94 2.71
N GLY A 521 12.36 32.44 3.66
CA GLY A 521 12.64 33.71 4.36
C GLY A 521 13.95 33.69 5.17
N LEU A 522 14.24 32.56 5.84
CA LEU A 522 15.52 32.33 6.55
C LEU A 522 16.72 32.27 5.60
N LEU A 523 16.52 31.72 4.39
CA LEU A 523 17.59 31.54 3.41
C LEU A 523 17.80 32.75 2.50
N ASP A 524 16.77 33.56 2.28
CA ASP A 524 16.85 34.80 1.52
C ASP A 524 17.54 35.92 2.31
N THR A 525 17.48 35.85 3.64
CA THR A 525 18.33 36.63 4.55
C THR A 525 19.70 35.95 4.74
N ASP A 526 19.88 35.16 5.81
CA ASP A 526 21.17 34.57 6.23
C ASP A 526 21.66 33.35 5.41
N GLY A 527 20.87 32.86 4.45
CA GLY A 527 21.24 31.73 3.60
C GLY A 527 22.23 32.06 2.50
N THR A 528 23.12 31.11 2.19
CA THR A 528 24.12 31.21 1.13
C THR A 528 24.22 29.91 0.34
N VAL A 529 24.70 30.01 -0.91
CA VAL A 529 25.04 28.85 -1.74
C VAL A 529 26.55 28.68 -1.75
N THR A 530 27.04 27.51 -1.40
CA THR A 530 28.48 27.16 -1.43
C THR A 530 29.00 27.06 -2.87
N ALA A 531 30.32 26.96 -3.06
CA ALA A 531 30.91 26.58 -4.35
C ALA A 531 30.66 25.09 -4.74
N GLY A 532 30.04 24.31 -3.86
CA GLY A 532 29.63 22.93 -4.10
C GLY A 532 28.17 22.75 -4.52
N GLY A 533 27.38 23.82 -4.58
CA GLY A 533 25.94 23.77 -4.81
C GLY A 533 25.10 23.54 -3.55
N SER A 534 25.69 23.03 -2.45
CA SER A 534 25.03 22.92 -1.14
C SER A 534 24.63 24.28 -0.57
N VAL A 535 23.51 24.31 0.15
CA VAL A 535 22.98 25.47 0.88
C VAL A 535 23.59 25.54 2.28
N GLN A 536 23.89 26.74 2.76
CA GLN A 536 24.34 27.01 4.12
C GLN A 536 23.57 28.15 4.78
N PHE A 537 23.06 27.90 5.98
CA PHE A 537 22.49 28.89 6.89
C PHE A 537 23.40 29.00 8.12
N SER A 538 23.78 30.21 8.56
CA SER A 538 24.76 30.39 9.64
C SER A 538 24.33 31.47 10.62
N VAL A 539 24.12 31.10 11.89
CA VAL A 539 23.70 32.02 12.96
C VAL A 539 24.49 31.79 14.25
N THR A 540 24.58 32.80 15.10
CA THR A 540 25.22 32.67 16.43
C THR A 540 24.28 32.14 17.52
N ASN A 541 22.98 32.03 17.24
CA ASN A 541 22.00 31.46 18.16
C ASN A 541 21.92 29.93 17.98
N ALA A 542 22.40 29.18 18.97
CA ALA A 542 22.41 27.72 18.98
C ALA A 542 21.02 27.08 18.82
N ARG A 543 19.99 27.67 19.44
CA ARG A 543 18.61 27.17 19.39
C ARG A 543 18.02 27.36 17.99
N LEU A 544 18.13 28.57 17.43
CA LEU A 544 17.68 28.84 16.07
C LEU A 544 18.37 27.94 15.03
N ALA A 545 19.66 27.63 15.22
CA ALA A 545 20.37 26.68 14.35
C ALA A 545 19.85 25.24 14.49
N ALA A 546 19.50 24.79 15.70
CA ALA A 546 18.88 23.48 15.91
C ALA A 546 17.46 23.42 15.33
N ASP A 547 16.65 24.46 15.53
CA ASP A 547 15.30 24.57 14.97
C ASP A 547 15.33 24.57 13.43
N VAL A 548 16.30 25.26 12.82
CA VAL A 548 16.49 25.24 11.35
C VAL A 548 16.98 23.89 10.85
N ALA A 549 17.82 23.18 11.61
CA ALA A 549 18.17 21.80 11.28
C ALA A 549 16.92 20.89 11.31
N GLU A 550 16.04 21.02 12.31
CA GLU A 550 14.76 20.30 12.34
C GLU A 550 13.84 20.70 11.17
N LEU A 551 13.73 21.99 10.85
CA LEU A 551 12.96 22.46 9.68
C LEU A 551 13.45 21.82 8.38
N VAL A 552 14.77 21.75 8.18
CA VAL A 552 15.41 21.16 7.00
C VAL A 552 15.21 19.63 6.95
N VAL A 553 15.39 18.92 8.07
CA VAL A 553 15.12 17.47 8.14
C VAL A 553 13.64 17.15 7.90
N SER A 554 12.74 17.94 8.47
CA SER A 554 11.29 17.72 8.34
C SER A 554 10.75 17.99 6.93
N LEU A 555 11.59 18.50 6.02
CA LEU A 555 11.35 18.61 4.57
C LEU A 555 12.08 17.50 3.77
N GLY A 556 12.51 16.41 4.42
CA GLY A 556 13.15 15.25 3.79
C GLY A 556 14.66 15.42 3.49
N TYR A 557 15.25 16.57 3.83
CA TYR A 557 16.64 16.86 3.49
C TYR A 557 17.63 16.34 4.54
N ARG A 558 18.77 15.82 4.08
CA ARG A 558 19.91 15.51 4.96
C ARG A 558 20.71 16.79 5.24
N CYS A 559 20.73 17.25 6.49
CA CYS A 559 21.57 18.37 6.94
C CYS A 559 22.75 17.90 7.81
N GLN A 560 23.87 18.61 7.73
CA GLN A 560 24.99 18.54 8.66
C GLN A 560 25.07 19.86 9.44
N THR A 561 25.22 19.78 10.76
CA THR A 561 25.52 20.94 11.61
C THR A 561 27.02 21.02 11.90
N SER A 562 27.54 22.23 11.98
CA SER A 562 28.95 22.49 12.28
C SER A 562 29.10 23.77 13.08
N THR A 563 30.18 23.90 13.86
CA THR A 563 30.44 25.10 14.67
C THR A 563 31.78 25.73 14.31
N LYS A 564 31.85 27.06 14.40
CA LYS A 564 33.08 27.83 14.17
C LYS A 564 33.16 28.98 15.16
N ARG A 565 34.34 29.17 15.79
CA ARG A 565 34.56 30.32 16.67
C ARG A 565 34.63 31.61 15.84
N VAL A 566 33.90 32.65 16.28
CA VAL A 566 33.77 33.96 15.64
C VAL A 566 33.94 35.08 16.67
N ARG A 567 34.07 36.33 16.21
CA ARG A 567 34.27 37.50 17.09
C ARG A 567 32.95 37.97 17.70
N GLY A 568 32.53 37.33 18.78
CA GLY A 568 31.36 37.73 19.57
C GLY A 568 31.60 38.91 20.52
N ARG A 569 30.54 39.31 21.22
CA ARG A 569 30.59 40.21 22.39
C ARG A 569 30.50 39.45 23.72
N SER A 570 30.10 38.19 23.65
CA SER A 570 29.95 37.22 24.74
C SER A 570 30.42 35.86 24.23
N GLU A 571 30.62 34.89 25.11
CA GLU A 571 30.91 33.51 24.70
C GLU A 571 29.78 32.93 23.83
N SER A 572 28.53 33.14 24.25
CA SER A 572 27.31 32.75 23.51
C SER A 572 27.14 33.41 22.13
N SER A 573 27.87 34.50 21.83
CA SER A 573 27.90 35.11 20.49
C SER A 573 29.24 34.91 19.78
N SER A 574 30.17 34.18 20.39
CA SER A 574 31.49 33.85 19.83
C SER A 574 31.54 32.48 19.15
N ILE A 575 30.40 31.81 19.00
CA ILE A 575 30.22 30.57 18.24
C ILE A 575 29.19 30.84 17.15
N ALA A 576 29.54 30.58 15.90
CA ALA A 576 28.60 30.48 14.80
C ALA A 576 28.27 29.01 14.56
N TYR A 577 26.99 28.72 14.37
CA TYR A 577 26.42 27.42 14.08
C TYR A 577 25.96 27.43 12.61
N THR A 578 26.57 26.58 11.79
CA THR A 578 26.31 26.50 10.34
C THR A 578 25.60 25.20 10.02
N VAL A 579 24.34 25.31 9.59
CA VAL A 579 23.53 24.23 9.01
C VAL A 579 23.86 24.16 7.52
N THR A 580 24.39 23.02 7.06
CA THR A 580 24.70 22.76 5.65
C THR A 580 23.81 21.63 5.13
N PHE A 581 23.13 21.81 4.00
CA PHE A 581 22.32 20.75 3.39
C PHE A 581 22.35 20.82 1.86
N ALA A 582 21.82 19.77 1.22
CA ALA A 582 21.68 19.71 -0.24
C ALA A 582 20.29 19.17 -0.61
N CYS A 583 19.60 19.88 -1.49
CA CYS A 583 18.29 19.54 -2.04
C CYS A 583 18.29 19.75 -3.56
N GLU A 584 17.30 19.18 -4.26
CA GLU A 584 17.06 19.43 -5.69
C GLU A 584 15.92 20.44 -5.92
N ASP A 585 15.15 20.71 -4.88
CA ASP A 585 14.04 21.65 -4.85
C ASP A 585 14.52 23.12 -4.88
N GLU A 586 13.59 24.02 -5.16
CA GLU A 586 13.75 25.46 -4.96
C GLU A 586 13.46 25.82 -3.50
N VAL A 587 14.42 26.48 -2.84
CA VAL A 587 14.39 26.78 -1.38
C VAL A 587 14.76 28.23 -1.04
N PHE A 588 14.94 29.07 -2.07
CA PHE A 588 15.11 30.52 -1.98
C PHE A 588 13.94 31.14 -2.75
N ALA A 589 13.33 32.22 -2.26
CA ALA A 589 12.41 33.01 -3.11
C ALA A 589 13.18 34.08 -3.89
N LEU A 590 14.31 34.58 -3.38
CA LEU A 590 15.17 35.52 -4.10
C LEU A 590 15.67 34.93 -5.42
N PRO A 591 15.29 35.50 -6.60
CA PRO A 591 15.68 34.96 -7.90
C PRO A 591 17.20 34.84 -8.06
N ARG A 592 17.96 35.81 -7.52
CA ARG A 592 19.43 35.80 -7.50
C ARG A 592 20.03 34.62 -6.73
N LYS A 593 19.43 34.20 -5.61
CA LYS A 593 19.91 33.04 -4.83
C LYS A 593 19.43 31.72 -5.43
N ALA A 594 18.18 31.68 -5.93
CA ALA A 594 17.61 30.52 -6.64
C ALA A 594 18.39 30.17 -7.92
N LEU A 595 18.68 31.15 -8.78
CA LEU A 595 19.51 30.96 -9.98
C LEU A 595 20.92 30.47 -9.62
N LEU A 596 21.58 31.11 -8.64
CA LEU A 596 22.92 30.71 -8.19
C LEU A 596 22.96 29.28 -7.62
N HIS A 597 21.88 28.84 -6.95
CA HIS A 597 21.72 27.46 -6.49
C HIS A 597 21.60 26.51 -7.69
N LYS A 598 20.71 26.81 -8.64
CA LYS A 598 20.47 26.03 -9.85
C LYS A 598 21.73 25.86 -10.71
N GLU A 599 22.45 26.95 -10.97
CA GLU A 599 23.73 26.97 -11.71
C GLU A 599 24.80 26.10 -11.04
N ARG A 600 25.07 26.33 -9.74
CA ARG A 600 26.14 25.62 -9.02
C ARG A 600 25.81 24.16 -8.76
N ARG A 601 24.53 23.80 -8.70
CA ARG A 601 24.05 22.42 -8.63
C ARG A 601 24.25 21.69 -9.96
N ALA A 602 23.90 22.31 -11.09
CA ALA A 602 24.01 21.69 -12.42
C ALA A 602 25.43 21.19 -12.76
N GLY A 603 26.46 21.83 -12.22
CA GLY A 603 27.86 21.42 -12.42
C GLY A 603 28.32 20.17 -11.64
N LYS A 604 27.54 19.63 -10.69
CA LYS A 604 27.94 18.47 -9.85
C LYS A 604 26.75 17.56 -9.53
N GLY A 605 26.81 16.31 -9.97
CA GLY A 605 25.72 15.34 -9.81
C GLY A 605 25.26 15.13 -8.37
N THR A 606 24.04 15.57 -8.07
CA THR A 606 23.38 15.58 -6.75
C THR A 606 22.83 14.23 -6.27
N VAL A 607 23.14 13.14 -6.99
CA VAL A 607 22.68 11.74 -6.85
C VAL A 607 23.03 11.05 -5.49
N ARG A 608 23.27 11.83 -4.43
CA ARG A 608 23.50 11.40 -3.04
C ARG A 608 22.84 12.33 -2.01
N SER A 609 21.80 13.08 -2.39
CA SER A 609 20.99 13.93 -1.50
C SER A 609 19.99 13.09 -0.68
N GLY A 610 19.23 12.23 -1.36
CA GLY A 610 18.11 11.45 -0.81
C GLY A 610 18.47 10.22 0.06
N SER A 611 19.72 10.03 0.47
CA SER A 611 20.10 8.95 1.38
C SER A 611 21.25 9.30 2.32
N ARG A 612 21.29 8.63 3.48
CA ARG A 612 22.28 8.76 4.55
C ARG A 612 23.17 7.53 4.57
N PHE A 613 24.48 7.69 4.46
CA PHE A 613 25.41 6.56 4.61
C PHE A 613 25.59 6.20 6.08
N VAL A 614 25.72 4.91 6.39
CA VAL A 614 26.22 4.46 7.70
C VAL A 614 27.74 4.62 7.70
N VAL A 615 28.32 5.28 8.71
CA VAL A 615 29.76 5.60 8.79
C VAL A 615 30.52 4.79 9.82
N ASP A 616 29.87 4.48 10.94
CA ASP A 616 30.35 3.58 11.99
C ASP A 616 29.18 2.82 12.61
N VAL A 617 29.48 1.64 13.18
CA VAL A 617 28.52 0.86 13.98
C VAL A 617 29.31 0.15 15.08
N ARG A 618 29.12 0.59 16.33
CA ARG A 618 29.94 0.17 17.47
C ARG A 618 29.09 -0.65 18.46
N PRO A 619 29.53 -1.84 18.92
CA PRO A 619 28.87 -2.49 20.05
C PRO A 619 29.06 -1.65 21.31
N ILE A 620 28.03 -1.55 22.15
CA ILE A 620 28.04 -0.82 23.41
C ILE A 620 27.54 -1.72 24.56
N GLU A 621 27.62 -1.22 25.79
CA GLU A 621 26.95 -1.84 26.93
C GLU A 621 25.43 -1.92 26.71
N SER A 622 24.78 -2.95 27.27
CA SER A 622 23.35 -3.15 27.10
C SER A 622 22.54 -2.03 27.76
N VAL A 623 21.80 -1.28 26.96
CA VAL A 623 20.84 -0.29 27.45
C VAL A 623 19.42 -0.86 27.44
N PRO A 624 18.49 -0.32 28.24
CA PRO A 624 17.07 -0.64 28.11
C PRO A 624 16.55 -0.24 26.72
N VAL A 625 15.96 -1.18 26.00
CA VAL A 625 15.38 -0.99 24.66
C VAL A 625 13.91 -1.39 24.62
N ARG A 626 13.16 -0.83 23.68
CA ARG A 626 11.72 -1.07 23.50
C ARG A 626 11.35 -0.93 22.03
N CYS A 627 10.25 -1.56 21.64
CA CYS A 627 9.68 -1.46 20.30
C CYS A 627 8.31 -0.80 20.37
N VAL A 628 7.98 0.01 19.37
CA VAL A 628 6.60 0.44 19.06
C VAL A 628 6.18 -0.05 17.69
N GLU A 629 4.87 -0.13 17.51
CA GLU A 629 4.20 -0.48 16.26
C GLU A 629 3.26 0.65 15.86
N VAL A 630 2.96 0.79 14.57
CA VAL A 630 2.16 1.89 14.02
C VAL A 630 1.16 1.38 12.98
N ASP A 631 0.05 2.11 12.81
CA ASP A 631 -1.14 1.72 12.04
C ASP A 631 -1.06 1.90 10.51
N ASN A 632 0.09 2.32 9.97
CA ASN A 632 0.30 2.42 8.52
C ASN A 632 0.70 1.08 7.87
N ASP A 633 0.40 0.95 6.58
CA ASP A 633 0.54 -0.27 5.76
C ASP A 633 1.98 -0.84 5.73
N ASP A 634 2.99 0.03 5.65
CA ASP A 634 4.41 -0.37 5.66
C ASP A 634 4.94 -0.71 7.07
N HIS A 635 4.14 -0.45 8.12
CA HIS A 635 4.52 -0.43 9.54
C HIS A 635 5.81 0.34 9.85
N LEU A 636 6.15 1.36 9.04
CA LEU A 636 7.33 2.20 9.21
C LEU A 636 6.99 3.41 10.08
N TYR A 637 7.85 3.72 11.05
CA TYR A 637 7.83 5.00 11.76
C TYR A 637 9.22 5.63 11.75
N LEU A 638 9.26 6.95 11.84
CA LEU A 638 10.49 7.73 11.87
C LEU A 638 11.13 7.66 13.26
N ALA A 639 12.38 7.23 13.34
CA ALA A 639 13.20 7.27 14.55
C ALA A 639 14.31 8.34 14.46
N SER A 640 14.74 8.83 15.63
CA SER A 640 15.75 9.89 15.84
C SER A 640 15.34 11.29 15.38
N ARG A 641 16.15 12.29 15.78
CA ARG A 641 16.03 13.68 15.29
C ARG A 641 16.21 13.83 13.78
N SER A 642 16.76 12.81 13.11
CA SER A 642 17.05 12.81 11.67
C SER A 642 16.09 11.95 10.85
N MET A 643 15.10 11.30 11.49
CA MET A 643 13.94 10.66 10.86
C MET A 643 14.27 9.47 9.93
N VAL A 644 14.32 8.24 10.49
CA VAL A 644 14.81 7.00 9.84
C VAL A 644 13.85 5.79 10.05
N PRO A 645 13.54 4.93 9.03
CA PRO A 645 12.49 3.86 9.08
C PRO A 645 12.97 2.38 9.25
N THR A 646 12.06 1.43 9.63
CA THR A 646 12.37 0.06 10.18
C THR A 646 11.31 -1.07 9.89
N HIS A 647 11.67 -2.36 9.65
CA HIS A 647 10.82 -3.40 8.94
C HIS A 647 10.66 -4.84 9.58
N ASN A 648 9.87 -5.75 8.95
CA ASN A 648 9.58 -7.20 9.25
C ASN A 648 10.11 -8.17 8.12
N SER A 649 9.69 -9.42 7.78
CA SER A 649 8.73 -10.50 8.20
C SER A 649 9.26 -11.90 7.73
N THR A 650 8.61 -13.09 7.94
CA THR A 650 9.09 -14.42 7.35
C THR A 650 8.17 -15.66 7.11
N LEU A 651 7.20 -16.07 7.96
CA LEU A 651 6.78 -17.50 8.06
C LEU A 651 6.22 -18.18 6.77
N GLY A 652 5.48 -17.46 5.91
CA GLY A 652 4.77 -18.06 4.76
C GLY A 652 5.63 -18.87 3.79
N LEU A 653 6.93 -18.56 3.74
CA LEU A 653 7.86 -19.15 2.78
C LEU A 653 8.17 -20.62 3.06
N ASP A 654 8.08 -21.10 4.31
CA ASP A 654 8.46 -22.49 4.63
C ASP A 654 7.48 -23.53 4.08
N PHE A 655 6.17 -23.23 4.07
CA PHE A 655 5.17 -24.08 3.42
C PHE A 655 5.40 -24.16 1.90
N MET A 656 5.75 -23.02 1.27
CA MET A 656 6.05 -22.93 -0.17
C MET A 656 7.31 -23.71 -0.55
N ARG A 657 8.35 -23.64 0.29
CA ARG A 657 9.58 -24.46 0.16
C ARG A 657 9.27 -25.95 0.22
N SER A 658 8.42 -26.37 1.16
CA SER A 658 7.99 -27.76 1.25
C SER A 658 7.26 -28.20 -0.02
N CYS A 659 6.18 -27.48 -0.38
CA CYS A 659 5.33 -27.78 -1.52
C CYS A 659 6.11 -27.89 -2.84
N SER A 660 6.78 -26.82 -3.27
CA SER A 660 7.38 -26.77 -4.61
C SER A 660 8.82 -27.22 -4.69
N ILE A 661 9.66 -26.99 -3.67
CA ILE A 661 11.10 -27.33 -3.78
C ILE A 661 11.32 -28.79 -3.37
N LYS A 662 10.80 -29.22 -2.20
CA LYS A 662 10.97 -30.61 -1.74
C LYS A 662 10.06 -31.60 -2.46
N HIS A 663 8.79 -31.23 -2.69
CA HIS A 663 7.77 -32.14 -3.21
C HIS A 663 7.38 -31.88 -4.68
N GLN A 664 7.96 -30.86 -5.33
CA GLN A 664 7.75 -30.54 -6.76
C GLN A 664 6.27 -30.33 -7.14
N LEU A 665 5.44 -29.90 -6.17
CA LEU A 665 4.04 -29.56 -6.37
C LEU A 665 3.89 -28.07 -6.72
N PRO A 666 3.11 -27.69 -7.75
CA PRO A 666 2.99 -26.29 -8.17
C PRO A 666 2.34 -25.38 -7.11
N SER A 667 2.97 -24.25 -6.79
CA SER A 667 2.43 -23.30 -5.81
C SER A 667 2.62 -21.84 -6.21
N VAL A 668 1.75 -20.96 -5.71
CA VAL A 668 1.84 -19.50 -5.95
C VAL A 668 1.71 -18.70 -4.65
N ILE A 669 2.59 -17.70 -4.47
CA ILE A 669 2.44 -16.67 -3.43
C ILE A 669 2.08 -15.33 -4.07
N PHE A 670 1.01 -14.72 -3.55
CA PHE A 670 0.64 -13.33 -3.78
C PHE A 670 1.11 -12.51 -2.59
N SER A 671 2.18 -11.74 -2.80
CA SER A 671 2.84 -10.95 -1.77
C SER A 671 2.53 -9.47 -1.93
N LEU A 672 1.98 -8.88 -0.88
CA LEU A 672 1.58 -7.49 -0.78
C LEU A 672 2.58 -6.67 0.06
N GLU A 673 3.29 -7.31 1.01
CA GLU A 673 4.34 -6.69 1.84
C GLU A 673 5.74 -6.83 1.20
N MET A 674 6.09 -8.00 0.65
CA MET A 674 7.48 -8.34 0.26
C MET A 674 7.68 -8.47 -1.26
N SER A 675 8.79 -7.92 -1.78
CA SER A 675 9.15 -8.06 -3.20
C SER A 675 9.60 -9.48 -3.60
N LYS A 676 9.42 -9.84 -4.87
CA LYS A 676 9.93 -11.09 -5.49
C LYS A 676 11.40 -11.34 -5.19
N THR A 677 12.23 -10.29 -5.20
CA THR A 677 13.68 -10.41 -4.94
C THR A 677 13.95 -10.78 -3.48
N GLU A 678 13.18 -10.24 -2.53
CA GLU A 678 13.35 -10.57 -1.12
C GLU A 678 12.90 -11.99 -0.82
N ILE A 679 11.76 -12.40 -1.36
CA ILE A 679 11.24 -13.78 -1.29
C ILE A 679 12.30 -14.76 -1.80
N VAL A 680 12.84 -14.55 -3.01
CA VAL A 680 13.90 -15.41 -3.58
C VAL A 680 15.15 -15.46 -2.70
N MET A 681 15.62 -14.34 -2.15
CA MET A 681 16.78 -14.35 -1.25
C MET A 681 16.53 -15.13 0.06
N ARG A 682 15.31 -15.07 0.60
CA ARG A 682 14.91 -15.83 1.81
C ARG A 682 14.79 -17.32 1.51
N LEU A 683 14.21 -17.70 0.37
CA LEU A 683 14.14 -19.09 -0.10
C LEU A 683 15.54 -19.72 -0.28
N LEU A 684 16.45 -19.01 -0.96
CA LEU A 684 17.83 -19.48 -1.19
C LEU A 684 18.61 -19.66 0.12
N SER A 685 18.50 -18.70 1.04
CA SER A 685 19.05 -18.75 2.41
C SER A 685 18.56 -20.01 3.16
N ALA A 686 17.25 -20.25 3.11
CA ALA A 686 16.59 -21.30 3.86
C ALA A 686 16.90 -22.73 3.37
N GLU A 687 17.12 -22.91 2.06
CA GLU A 687 17.54 -24.18 1.44
C GLU A 687 19.04 -24.44 1.52
N ALA A 688 19.88 -23.47 1.13
CA ALA A 688 21.33 -23.65 1.11
C ALA A 688 21.96 -23.69 2.53
N LYS A 689 21.16 -23.36 3.56
CA LYS A 689 21.58 -23.21 4.97
C LYS A 689 22.72 -22.19 5.11
N ILE A 690 22.63 -21.11 4.35
CA ILE A 690 23.55 -19.96 4.40
C ILE A 690 22.80 -18.84 5.11
N LYS A 691 23.47 -18.04 5.95
CA LYS A 691 22.77 -16.95 6.64
C LYS A 691 22.26 -15.94 5.62
N LEU A 692 21.06 -15.43 5.87
CA LEU A 692 20.43 -14.42 5.03
C LEU A 692 21.36 -13.20 4.84
N GLY A 693 22.03 -12.78 5.92
CA GLY A 693 23.06 -11.73 5.91
C GLY A 693 24.31 -12.05 5.10
N ASP A 694 24.82 -13.29 5.13
CA ASP A 694 26.00 -13.70 4.37
C ASP A 694 25.71 -13.67 2.86
N MET A 695 24.54 -14.17 2.46
CA MET A 695 24.04 -14.09 1.07
C MET A 695 23.82 -12.64 0.62
N ARG A 696 23.16 -11.80 1.44
CA ARG A 696 22.85 -10.40 1.10
C ARG A 696 24.02 -9.43 1.26
N SER A 697 25.13 -9.87 1.83
CA SER A 697 26.37 -9.10 1.88
C SER A 697 27.41 -9.56 0.85
N GLY A 698 27.18 -10.70 0.19
CA GLY A 698 28.14 -11.31 -0.73
C GLY A 698 29.36 -11.91 -0.01
N ARG A 699 29.21 -12.29 1.27
CA ARG A 699 30.28 -12.87 2.12
C ARG A 699 30.29 -14.39 2.16
N MET A 700 29.53 -15.01 1.26
CA MET A 700 29.57 -16.44 1.01
C MET A 700 31.01 -16.91 0.77
N SER A 701 31.45 -17.88 1.57
CA SER A 701 32.67 -18.63 1.33
C SER A 701 32.56 -19.50 0.06
N ASP A 702 33.67 -20.06 -0.42
CA ASP A 702 33.64 -20.98 -1.57
C ASP A 702 32.77 -22.24 -1.30
N ASP A 703 32.63 -22.65 -0.03
CA ASP A 703 31.68 -23.68 0.38
C ASP A 703 30.22 -23.19 0.37
N ASP A 704 29.93 -21.96 0.80
CA ASP A 704 28.59 -21.38 0.67
C ASP A 704 28.20 -21.22 -0.81
N TRP A 705 29.12 -20.77 -1.68
CA TRP A 705 28.90 -20.75 -3.13
C TRP A 705 28.66 -22.16 -3.69
N THR A 706 29.40 -23.15 -3.22
CA THR A 706 29.20 -24.56 -3.60
C THR A 706 27.85 -25.10 -3.11
N ARG A 707 27.42 -24.79 -1.89
CA ARG A 707 26.11 -25.15 -1.33
C ARG A 707 24.96 -24.47 -2.07
N LEU A 708 25.10 -23.18 -2.39
CA LEU A 708 24.11 -22.46 -3.19
C LEU A 708 24.01 -23.05 -4.60
N ALA A 709 25.13 -23.24 -5.30
CA ALA A 709 25.16 -23.77 -6.66
C ALA A 709 24.50 -25.17 -6.75
N ARG A 710 24.73 -26.04 -5.75
CA ARG A 710 24.07 -27.35 -5.65
C ARG A 710 22.56 -27.26 -5.50
N ARG A 711 22.03 -26.29 -4.75
CA ARG A 711 20.58 -26.08 -4.56
C ARG A 711 19.93 -25.24 -5.67
N MET A 712 20.72 -24.51 -6.47
CA MET A 712 20.18 -23.59 -7.48
C MET A 712 19.41 -24.31 -8.60
N SER A 713 19.79 -25.55 -8.96
CA SER A 713 19.03 -26.36 -9.94
C SER A 713 17.65 -26.72 -9.39
N GLU A 714 17.61 -27.35 -8.21
CA GLU A 714 16.36 -27.75 -7.52
C GLU A 714 15.38 -26.58 -7.34
N ILE A 715 15.90 -25.39 -7.03
CA ILE A 715 15.10 -24.17 -6.83
C ILE A 715 14.68 -23.53 -8.17
N SER A 716 15.47 -23.69 -9.23
CA SER A 716 15.14 -23.18 -10.58
C SER A 716 14.22 -24.11 -11.38
N GLU A 717 14.14 -25.38 -10.99
CA GLU A 717 13.27 -26.40 -11.59
C GLU A 717 11.93 -26.52 -10.84
N ALA A 718 11.89 -26.15 -9.55
CA ALA A 718 10.69 -26.11 -8.72
C ALA A 718 9.55 -25.28 -9.36
N PRO A 719 8.30 -25.78 -9.40
CA PRO A 719 7.14 -25.08 -9.96
C PRO A 719 6.57 -24.01 -8.99
N LEU A 720 7.44 -23.08 -8.57
CA LEU A 720 7.17 -22.04 -7.59
C LEU A 720 6.94 -20.69 -8.28
N TYR A 721 5.74 -20.14 -8.12
CA TYR A 721 5.33 -18.87 -8.71
C TYR A 721 5.20 -17.77 -7.66
N ILE A 722 5.62 -16.54 -7.99
CA ILE A 722 5.62 -15.40 -7.08
C ILE A 722 5.00 -14.21 -7.82
N ASP A 723 4.04 -13.53 -7.20
CA ASP A 723 3.51 -12.23 -7.62
C ASP A 723 3.71 -11.19 -6.50
N ASP A 724 4.24 -10.01 -6.87
CA ASP A 724 4.48 -8.85 -5.99
C ASP A 724 3.85 -7.57 -6.58
N SER A 725 2.82 -7.73 -7.42
CA SER A 725 2.04 -6.62 -7.94
C SER A 725 1.40 -5.85 -6.76
N PRO A 726 1.62 -4.52 -6.63
CA PRO A 726 1.00 -3.75 -5.56
C PRO A 726 -0.51 -3.62 -5.75
N ASN A 727 -1.23 -3.43 -4.64
CA ASN A 727 -2.67 -3.13 -4.59
C ASN A 727 -3.59 -4.19 -5.24
N LEU A 728 -3.19 -5.46 -5.28
CA LEU A 728 -4.00 -6.53 -5.90
C LEU A 728 -5.38 -6.67 -5.27
N THR A 729 -6.40 -6.66 -6.13
CA THR A 729 -7.77 -7.00 -5.75
C THR A 729 -7.97 -8.51 -5.66
N MET A 730 -9.03 -8.92 -4.94
CA MET A 730 -9.43 -10.33 -4.84
C MET A 730 -9.78 -10.94 -6.21
N MET A 731 -10.35 -10.15 -7.13
CA MET A 731 -10.72 -10.59 -8.48
C MET A 731 -9.48 -10.87 -9.33
N GLU A 732 -8.45 -10.03 -9.27
CA GLU A 732 -7.17 -10.28 -9.94
C GLU A 732 -6.46 -11.51 -9.38
N ILE A 733 -6.44 -11.70 -8.06
CA ILE A 733 -5.86 -12.89 -7.42
C ILE A 733 -6.57 -14.15 -7.90
N ARG A 734 -7.91 -14.16 -7.89
CA ARG A 734 -8.72 -15.28 -8.42
C ARG A 734 -8.47 -15.53 -9.90
N ALA A 735 -8.45 -14.50 -10.74
CA ALA A 735 -8.20 -14.63 -12.18
C ALA A 735 -6.78 -15.14 -12.50
N LYS A 736 -5.76 -14.65 -11.77
CA LYS A 736 -4.37 -15.12 -11.88
C LYS A 736 -4.23 -16.57 -11.40
N ALA A 737 -4.83 -16.91 -10.26
CA ALA A 737 -4.82 -18.26 -9.70
C ALA A 737 -5.55 -19.28 -10.61
N ARG A 738 -6.74 -18.96 -11.13
CA ARG A 738 -7.45 -19.75 -12.16
C ARG A 738 -6.57 -20.04 -13.36
N ARG A 739 -6.01 -18.99 -13.98
CA ARG A 739 -5.15 -19.08 -15.18
C ARG A 739 -3.90 -19.92 -14.93
N LEU A 740 -3.33 -19.84 -13.73
CA LEU A 740 -2.16 -20.62 -13.34
C LEU A 740 -2.52 -22.07 -13.02
N ASN A 741 -3.67 -22.34 -12.39
CA ASN A 741 -4.17 -23.68 -12.14
C ASN A 741 -4.42 -24.43 -13.46
N GLN A 742 -5.11 -23.80 -14.41
CA GLN A 742 -5.35 -24.38 -15.75
C GLN A 742 -4.05 -24.66 -16.52
N LYS A 743 -2.99 -23.86 -16.31
CA LYS A 743 -1.71 -24.01 -17.00
C LYS A 743 -0.77 -25.03 -16.36
N ALA A 744 -0.77 -25.14 -15.04
CA ALA A 744 0.28 -25.85 -14.29
C ALA A 744 -0.24 -26.90 -13.29
N GLY A 745 -1.53 -26.92 -12.96
CA GLY A 745 -2.09 -27.76 -11.90
C GLY A 745 -1.63 -27.30 -10.52
N LEU A 746 -2.15 -26.16 -10.04
CA LEU A 746 -1.82 -25.63 -8.72
C LEU A 746 -2.20 -26.62 -7.62
N LYS A 747 -1.39 -26.62 -6.55
CA LYS A 747 -1.60 -27.41 -5.34
C LYS A 747 -1.52 -26.58 -4.06
N LEU A 748 -0.98 -25.36 -4.10
CA LEU A 748 -0.97 -24.46 -2.94
C LEU A 748 -1.03 -23.00 -3.38
N VAL A 749 -1.84 -22.20 -2.68
CA VAL A 749 -1.89 -20.74 -2.80
C VAL A 749 -1.54 -20.12 -1.45
N VAL A 750 -0.68 -19.09 -1.44
CA VAL A 750 -0.38 -18.26 -0.26
C VAL A 750 -0.71 -16.79 -0.57
N VAL A 751 -1.33 -16.09 0.38
CA VAL A 751 -1.59 -14.65 0.32
C VAL A 751 -1.00 -13.97 1.56
N ASP A 752 -0.13 -12.97 1.35
CA ASP A 752 0.75 -12.40 2.39
C ASP A 752 0.78 -10.85 2.34
N TYR A 753 0.10 -10.10 3.21
CA TYR A 753 -0.86 -10.50 4.25
C TYR A 753 -2.26 -9.92 3.98
N LEU A 754 -3.29 -10.62 4.44
CA LEU A 754 -4.69 -10.39 4.07
C LEU A 754 -5.16 -8.95 4.36
N GLN A 755 -4.69 -8.35 5.45
CA GLN A 755 -5.04 -6.98 5.83
C GLN A 755 -4.45 -5.87 4.93
N LEU A 756 -3.63 -6.16 3.91
CA LEU A 756 -3.27 -5.20 2.84
C LEU A 756 -4.22 -5.24 1.63
N MET A 757 -5.18 -6.17 1.60
CA MET A 757 -6.14 -6.24 0.50
C MET A 757 -7.13 -5.06 0.52
N THR A 758 -7.51 -4.63 -0.68
CA THR A 758 -8.57 -3.63 -0.91
C THR A 758 -9.68 -4.25 -1.77
N SER A 759 -10.93 -3.92 -1.46
CA SER A 759 -12.11 -4.48 -2.14
C SER A 759 -12.54 -3.72 -3.40
N GLY A 760 -11.91 -2.57 -3.69
CA GLY A 760 -12.34 -1.62 -4.71
C GLY A 760 -13.64 -0.86 -4.38
N LYS A 761 -14.42 -1.31 -3.40
CA LYS A 761 -15.74 -0.78 -3.02
C LYS A 761 -15.65 0.00 -1.71
N LYS A 762 -16.42 1.08 -1.60
CA LYS A 762 -16.60 1.77 -0.31
C LYS A 762 -17.40 0.88 0.65
N HIS A 763 -16.77 0.52 1.77
CA HIS A 763 -17.37 -0.21 2.88
C HIS A 763 -17.67 0.73 4.06
N GLU A 764 -18.66 0.41 4.89
CA GLU A 764 -18.96 1.18 6.10
C GLU A 764 -18.01 0.82 7.25
N SER A 765 -17.43 -0.38 7.25
CA SER A 765 -16.47 -0.85 8.24
C SER A 765 -15.46 -1.84 7.67
N ARG A 766 -14.22 -1.82 8.19
CA ARG A 766 -13.16 -2.78 7.81
C ARG A 766 -13.55 -4.23 8.16
N GLN A 767 -14.40 -4.43 9.17
CA GLN A 767 -14.92 -5.76 9.55
C GLN A 767 -15.81 -6.37 8.46
N GLN A 768 -16.65 -5.58 7.78
CA GLN A 768 -17.41 -6.05 6.61
C GLN A 768 -16.46 -6.40 5.47
N GLU A 769 -15.46 -5.55 5.19
CA GLU A 769 -14.52 -5.75 4.08
C GLU A 769 -13.64 -7.00 4.26
N VAL A 770 -13.09 -7.23 5.46
CA VAL A 770 -12.35 -8.46 5.78
C VAL A 770 -13.27 -9.69 5.75
N SER A 771 -14.57 -9.53 6.00
CA SER A 771 -15.56 -10.61 5.82
C SER A 771 -15.83 -10.91 4.34
N GLU A 772 -15.83 -9.91 3.44
CA GLU A 772 -15.85 -10.16 1.99
C GLU A 772 -14.57 -10.87 1.53
N PHE A 773 -13.39 -10.49 2.02
CA PHE A 773 -12.15 -11.21 1.71
C PHE A 773 -12.15 -12.65 2.22
N SER A 774 -12.57 -12.87 3.48
CA SER A 774 -12.70 -14.18 4.12
C SER A 774 -13.52 -15.15 3.26
N ARG A 775 -14.74 -14.74 2.91
CA ARG A 775 -15.65 -15.57 2.11
C ARG A 775 -15.11 -15.83 0.71
N ASN A 776 -14.49 -14.84 0.07
CA ASN A 776 -13.92 -15.01 -1.26
C ASN A 776 -12.69 -15.94 -1.27
N LEU A 777 -11.85 -15.95 -0.23
CA LEU A 777 -10.74 -16.90 -0.10
C LEU A 777 -11.25 -18.34 0.11
N LYS A 778 -12.32 -18.53 0.91
CA LYS A 778 -12.96 -19.84 1.05
C LYS A 778 -13.59 -20.34 -0.24
N LEU A 779 -14.19 -19.43 -1.03
CA LEU A 779 -14.69 -19.76 -2.36
C LEU A 779 -13.56 -20.10 -3.33
N LEU A 780 -12.45 -19.34 -3.34
CA LEU A 780 -11.26 -19.62 -4.16
C LEU A 780 -10.67 -21.00 -3.86
N ALA A 781 -10.56 -21.37 -2.58
CA ALA A 781 -10.03 -22.68 -2.16
C ALA A 781 -10.88 -23.83 -2.70
N LYS A 782 -12.21 -23.72 -2.55
CA LYS A 782 -13.17 -24.71 -3.08
C LYS A 782 -13.17 -24.78 -4.61
N GLU A 783 -13.21 -23.62 -5.27
CA GLU A 783 -13.28 -23.50 -6.73
C GLU A 783 -12.07 -24.10 -7.46
N LEU A 784 -10.87 -23.91 -6.92
CA LEU A 784 -9.63 -24.41 -7.53
C LEU A 784 -9.24 -25.80 -7.02
N GLU A 785 -9.95 -26.33 -6.03
CA GLU A 785 -9.62 -27.56 -5.29
C GLU A 785 -8.18 -27.56 -4.74
N VAL A 786 -7.78 -26.43 -4.13
CA VAL A 786 -6.46 -26.27 -3.51
C VAL A 786 -6.55 -25.74 -2.07
N PRO A 787 -5.61 -26.10 -1.18
CA PRO A 787 -5.39 -25.36 0.04
C PRO A 787 -4.97 -23.92 -0.26
N VAL A 788 -5.64 -22.97 0.37
CA VAL A 788 -5.32 -21.54 0.36
C VAL A 788 -4.88 -21.13 1.76
N ILE A 789 -3.60 -20.79 1.92
CA ILE A 789 -3.08 -20.17 3.14
C ILE A 789 -3.23 -18.65 3.00
N ALA A 790 -3.88 -18.03 3.96
CA ALA A 790 -3.83 -16.58 4.12
C ALA A 790 -3.09 -16.22 5.42
N ILE A 791 -2.11 -15.33 5.30
CA ILE A 791 -1.37 -14.80 6.44
C ILE A 791 -2.15 -13.62 7.01
N SER A 792 -2.29 -13.59 8.33
CA SER A 792 -3.09 -12.61 9.04
C SER A 792 -2.38 -12.14 10.32
N GLN A 793 -2.53 -10.87 10.68
CA GLN A 793 -2.01 -10.37 11.95
C GLN A 793 -2.97 -10.67 13.11
N LEU A 794 -2.42 -10.99 14.28
CA LEU A 794 -3.18 -11.20 15.52
C LEU A 794 -3.44 -9.91 16.28
N ASN A 795 -4.61 -9.82 16.93
CA ASN A 795 -4.93 -8.71 17.82
C ASN A 795 -4.26 -8.87 19.19
N ARG A 796 -4.28 -7.78 19.95
CA ARG A 796 -3.53 -7.58 21.22
C ARG A 796 -4.13 -8.30 22.44
N GLY A 797 -5.15 -9.13 22.22
CA GLY A 797 -5.80 -9.94 23.26
C GLY A 797 -4.86 -10.83 24.10
N PRO A 798 -3.81 -11.47 23.55
CA PRO A 798 -2.87 -12.27 24.33
C PRO A 798 -2.04 -11.43 25.31
N GLU A 799 -1.75 -10.19 24.95
CA GLU A 799 -0.79 -9.33 25.68
C GLU A 799 -1.37 -8.76 26.98
N GLN A 800 -2.71 -8.82 27.12
CA GLN A 800 -3.43 -8.44 28.33
C GLN A 800 -3.76 -9.65 29.24
N ARG A 801 -3.44 -10.88 28.80
CA ARG A 801 -3.60 -12.10 29.60
C ARG A 801 -2.31 -12.44 30.33
N THR A 802 -2.44 -13.10 31.48
CA THR A 802 -1.30 -13.73 32.18
C THR A 802 -0.64 -14.81 31.32
N ASP A 803 -1.44 -15.55 30.54
CA ASP A 803 -0.94 -16.42 29.48
C ASP A 803 -0.86 -15.66 28.15
N LYS A 804 0.37 -15.30 27.77
CA LYS A 804 0.71 -14.58 26.54
C LYS A 804 0.64 -15.47 25.27
N ARG A 805 0.20 -16.74 25.37
CA ARG A 805 -0.09 -17.60 24.21
C ARG A 805 -1.31 -17.09 23.43
N PRO A 806 -1.25 -17.02 22.09
CA PRO A 806 -2.39 -16.64 21.25
C PRO A 806 -3.46 -17.73 21.20
N GLN A 807 -4.71 -17.30 21.04
CA GLN A 807 -5.92 -18.11 20.93
C GLN A 807 -6.70 -17.66 19.69
N VAL A 808 -7.62 -18.50 19.17
CA VAL A 808 -8.36 -18.18 17.93
C VAL A 808 -9.21 -16.92 18.08
N SER A 809 -9.71 -16.69 19.31
CA SER A 809 -10.42 -15.47 19.73
C SER A 809 -9.60 -14.18 19.60
N ASP A 810 -8.28 -14.25 19.35
CA ASP A 810 -7.44 -13.08 19.11
C ASP A 810 -7.40 -12.66 17.63
N LEU A 811 -8.17 -13.32 16.75
CA LEU A 811 -8.50 -12.83 15.40
C LEU A 811 -9.59 -11.72 15.41
N ARG A 812 -9.86 -11.10 16.57
CA ARG A 812 -11.02 -10.21 16.86
C ARG A 812 -11.02 -8.80 16.22
N GLU A 813 -10.80 -8.73 14.92
CA GLU A 813 -11.60 -7.84 14.04
C GLU A 813 -12.27 -8.63 12.90
N SER A 814 -12.12 -9.96 12.90
CA SER A 814 -12.33 -10.85 11.76
C SER A 814 -12.97 -12.17 12.18
N GLY A 815 -14.10 -12.12 12.91
CA GLY A 815 -14.83 -13.33 13.33
C GLY A 815 -15.31 -14.20 12.15
N SER A 816 -15.40 -13.61 10.96
CA SER A 816 -15.56 -14.29 9.67
C SER A 816 -14.36 -15.16 9.29
N LEU A 817 -13.11 -14.67 9.42
CA LEU A 817 -11.90 -15.48 9.18
C LEU A 817 -11.84 -16.68 10.15
N GLU A 818 -12.23 -16.49 11.41
CA GLU A 818 -12.37 -17.62 12.35
C GLU A 818 -13.43 -18.62 11.88
N GLN A 819 -14.58 -18.18 11.37
CA GLN A 819 -15.67 -19.06 10.96
C GLN A 819 -15.38 -19.79 9.64
N ASP A 820 -15.00 -19.08 8.59
CA ASP A 820 -14.82 -19.59 7.23
C ASP A 820 -13.63 -20.55 7.11
N ALA A 821 -12.55 -20.32 7.86
CA ALA A 821 -11.36 -21.16 7.84
C ALA A 821 -11.67 -22.60 8.30
N ASP A 822 -10.98 -23.58 7.70
CA ASP A 822 -11.01 -24.97 8.14
C ASP A 822 -9.88 -25.25 9.14
N MET A 823 -8.81 -24.47 9.08
CA MET A 823 -7.63 -24.59 9.91
C MET A 823 -7.12 -23.21 10.34
N VAL A 824 -6.74 -23.06 11.61
CA VAL A 824 -6.12 -21.84 12.14
C VAL A 824 -4.85 -22.24 12.90
N ILE A 825 -3.71 -21.75 12.43
CA ILE A 825 -2.37 -21.95 13.01
C ILE A 825 -1.91 -20.61 13.58
N LEU A 826 -1.61 -20.58 14.87
CA LEU A 826 -1.20 -19.39 15.60
C LEU A 826 0.29 -19.53 15.97
N LEU A 827 1.14 -18.63 15.48
CA LEU A 827 2.56 -18.63 15.82
C LEU A 827 2.78 -17.95 17.17
N HIS A 828 3.27 -18.74 18.14
CA HIS A 828 3.78 -18.26 19.41
C HIS A 828 5.30 -18.44 19.49
N ARG A 829 5.96 -17.55 20.24
CA ARG A 829 7.40 -17.59 20.52
C ARG A 829 7.62 -17.15 21.96
N PRO A 830 8.00 -18.05 22.87
CA PRO A 830 8.26 -17.69 24.27
C PRO A 830 9.41 -16.68 24.40
N ASP A 831 10.49 -16.91 23.63
CA ASP A 831 11.69 -16.07 23.56
C ASP A 831 11.44 -14.63 23.05
N ALA A 832 10.30 -14.40 22.37
CA ALA A 832 9.86 -13.09 21.94
C ALA A 832 9.16 -12.28 23.04
N PHE A 833 9.00 -12.85 24.23
CA PHE A 833 8.54 -12.18 25.45
C PHE A 833 9.61 -12.21 26.56
N GLU A 834 10.20 -13.38 26.82
CA GLU A 834 11.14 -13.61 27.91
C GLU A 834 12.44 -14.19 27.34
N ARG A 835 13.52 -13.38 27.35
CA ARG A 835 14.76 -13.70 26.61
C ARG A 835 15.59 -14.82 27.23
N ASP A 836 15.41 -15.03 28.54
CA ASP A 836 16.04 -16.12 29.30
C ASP A 836 15.10 -17.32 29.48
N ASP A 837 13.99 -17.38 28.71
CA ASP A 837 13.13 -18.58 28.66
C ASP A 837 13.98 -19.79 28.21
N PRO A 838 13.93 -20.94 28.93
CA PRO A 838 14.72 -22.13 28.61
C PRO A 838 14.44 -22.71 27.21
N ARG A 839 13.38 -22.26 26.53
CA ARG A 839 12.97 -22.60 25.17
C ARG A 839 13.51 -21.59 24.12
N GLY A 840 14.54 -20.83 24.45
CA GLY A 840 15.21 -19.89 23.54
C GLY A 840 15.64 -20.56 22.22
N GLY A 841 15.05 -20.12 21.10
CA GLY A 841 15.23 -20.74 19.77
C GLY A 841 14.08 -21.66 19.33
N GLU A 842 13.10 -21.94 20.19
CA GLU A 842 11.87 -22.63 19.84
C GLU A 842 10.76 -21.65 19.41
N ALA A 843 9.76 -22.17 18.70
CA ALA A 843 8.49 -21.52 18.43
C ALA A 843 7.37 -22.57 18.49
N ASP A 844 6.19 -22.16 18.91
CA ASP A 844 5.00 -23.01 19.00
C ASP A 844 4.05 -22.67 17.85
N LEU A 845 3.82 -23.63 16.96
CA LEU A 845 2.73 -23.62 15.98
C LEU A 845 1.48 -24.18 16.68
N ILE A 846 0.67 -23.29 17.23
CA ILE A 846 -0.56 -23.65 17.94
C ILE A 846 -1.68 -23.83 16.91
N LEU A 847 -2.03 -25.08 16.61
CA LEU A 847 -3.17 -25.45 15.77
C LEU A 847 -4.47 -25.21 16.57
N GLY A 848 -4.88 -23.94 16.65
CA GLY A 848 -6.00 -23.47 17.47
C GLY A 848 -7.38 -23.86 16.93
N LYS A 849 -7.49 -24.10 15.62
CA LYS A 849 -8.70 -24.66 14.98
C LYS A 849 -8.29 -25.70 13.93
N HIS A 850 -9.00 -26.81 13.90
CA HIS A 850 -8.93 -27.81 12.84
C HIS A 850 -10.32 -28.44 12.68
N ARG A 851 -10.92 -28.38 11.48
CA ARG A 851 -12.27 -28.95 11.22
C ARG A 851 -12.26 -30.47 11.05
N ASN A 852 -11.15 -31.04 10.58
CA ASN A 852 -11.08 -32.42 10.09
C ASN A 852 -10.26 -33.34 11.01
N GLY A 853 -9.82 -32.87 12.17
CA GLY A 853 -8.96 -33.61 13.09
C GLY A 853 -8.70 -32.85 14.39
N PRO A 854 -7.79 -33.34 15.26
CA PRO A 854 -7.52 -32.73 16.55
C PRO A 854 -6.78 -31.37 16.42
N THR A 855 -6.90 -30.56 17.46
CA THR A 855 -6.08 -29.38 17.73
C THR A 855 -4.85 -29.77 18.57
N ALA A 856 -3.75 -29.02 18.44
CA ALA A 856 -2.48 -29.32 19.09
C ALA A 856 -1.59 -28.07 19.23
N THR A 857 -0.48 -28.18 19.97
CA THR A 857 0.67 -27.29 19.80
C THR A 857 1.84 -28.11 19.28
N ILE A 858 2.41 -27.69 18.14
CA ILE A 858 3.60 -28.30 17.55
C ILE A 858 4.78 -27.37 17.83
N THR A 859 5.80 -27.85 18.54
CA THR A 859 7.01 -27.08 18.80
C THR A 859 8.01 -27.28 17.66
N VAL A 860 8.56 -26.18 17.15
CA VAL A 860 9.53 -26.15 16.04
C VAL A 860 10.72 -25.27 16.40
N ALA A 861 11.91 -25.58 15.89
CA ALA A 861 13.08 -24.72 16.06
C ALA A 861 13.02 -23.55 15.05
N HIS A 862 13.10 -22.31 15.53
CA HIS A 862 13.13 -21.13 14.68
C HIS A 862 14.58 -20.75 14.33
N GLN A 863 14.91 -20.71 13.05
CA GLN A 863 16.24 -20.39 12.52
C GLN A 863 16.14 -19.16 11.62
N LEU A 864 15.66 -18.05 12.20
CA LEU A 864 15.31 -16.83 11.46
C LEU A 864 16.52 -16.16 10.79
N HIS A 865 17.74 -16.39 11.28
CA HIS A 865 18.98 -15.99 10.61
C HIS A 865 19.24 -16.75 9.28
N LEU A 866 18.57 -17.89 9.07
CA LEU A 866 18.48 -18.62 7.80
C LEU A 866 17.13 -18.36 7.08
N SER A 867 16.25 -17.49 7.59
CA SER A 867 14.86 -17.29 7.14
C SER A 867 13.99 -18.54 7.10
N ARG A 868 14.03 -19.35 8.16
CA ARG A 868 13.24 -20.59 8.24
C ARG A 868 12.87 -21.01 9.66
N PHE A 869 11.84 -21.83 9.76
CA PHE A 869 11.55 -22.73 10.87
C PHE A 869 11.93 -24.17 10.47
N THR A 870 12.09 -25.07 11.43
CA THR A 870 12.44 -26.48 11.17
C THR A 870 12.00 -27.39 12.32
N ASN A 871 11.85 -28.69 12.06
CA ASN A 871 11.47 -29.66 13.09
C ASN A 871 12.48 -29.67 14.24
N MET A 872 12.00 -29.98 15.45
CA MET A 872 12.89 -30.34 16.56
C MET A 872 13.65 -31.62 16.22
N ALA A 873 14.83 -31.80 16.83
CA ALA A 873 15.55 -33.07 16.72
C ALA A 873 14.82 -34.13 17.57
N ARG A 874 14.42 -35.23 16.91
CA ARG A 874 13.97 -36.48 17.57
C ARG A 874 15.19 -37.32 17.95
#